data_AF-A0A1W5DDN9-F1
#
_entry.id   AF-A0A1W5DDN9-F1
#
_cell.length_a   1.000
_cell.length_b   1.000
_cell.length_c   1.000
_cell.angle_alpha   90.00
_cell.angle_beta   90.00
_cell.angle_gamma   90.00
#
_symmetry.space_group_name_H-M   'P 1'
#
loop_
_entity.id
_entity.type
_entity.pdbx_description
1 polymer ?
#
loop_
_entity_poly.entity_id
_entity_poly.type
_entity_poly.pdbx_seq_one_letter_code
_entity_poly.pdbx_strand_id
1 'polypeptide(L)'
;MAPKFKDGDVVVAFSGKWVSWAHTAVAYAAFLGALFAGLCLHYHKIVENEYYGYPQEWFPSVSATIGDRYPERSVFQIFIAITSGPRFALVFLWYILTARPNSVLPKIVAGTGIFRTITCGGWTYVTSTDDHGWHDIFMISYLVATLPWTLGCLALSPNNLKAVRYRKILASCFFGTLVPLVYFFIQHKVHKVAGAYTIYAFFEWALILFDVGFDAVTALDFESFELVVRDIKGASRGCAIASKIDKTGSQLVADTVAEKQKDKPIGRAFSQVFSLNDALDAIADVYSGFVFWSMLTSLGLVVWYFPLWHMGISGYEVIVMCTVSPFLLGIPALRSLVIKHIRTVHFLSLAGLLAYLIPSPELRLFAVGLGVSLSCLSWSAILYAERSQSARLEGRILAWSIGLIASGIAKFAFWTNNPIWPIVHAQNGGWNNLGFALAVLAVLRSTRRVNVSGGDVDNVGGPKGSPILAGFGLAGLFFGLHSLLSDSSTMTLWVWEGYPVRGPIAANGVLTILAMGVGVAFGTIYREIVTTWMYFLAACGGAYLLTSFGNWAGYIGGLELAVSLMSMAIPLISSAVRHEPATTFGVGFLVYNIMVLAHVWVVAYAFVPGGPIMREHTDWVMAATMALVGAGLYAAPKSRRPIDSRKKAQRHNPNQKSFYHSYILVALELLAISVAYLRFPTNDYTPHHPEEKSLTAGIWTIHFSLDNDMWSSERRVRDLIKEMEVDVIGLLESDLQRIIMGNRDTTQFLAEDLGMYVDYGPGPNKHTWGAALLSKFPIVNSTHHLLPSPVGELAPAIHATLDAYGEFIDVVVFHSGQEEDPEDRRLQSEYLAKLMKESPRPLILLSYLVIRPGEGNYNTYVGEKSGMRDIDPSDWDRWCEYILYKGLKRTGYARVSRSTITDTELQVGKFVVGQAEGSNEQMGEDQVAQGLRFPSLFRAWRTLVYLGSNSTRVIENTSWIDDTFIVRTSSDSSLAGTAEVEKAIVHYDNQTKKLPSLIAHQLSRTTFCSIKQSLAHLSRDGFPAQICGGDNAWSVALTGIGGVVSNAPEESSSSTLSAYNAASSTPQTATPQTTAAPVASTTLKSAPSVVTVGNTVVVTAPGETTTAPAPTAEKGKSKGPNTAGIAAGVVVGFAAVCAIAGGLFLFLRHRRRRAVEEEYKHNASINNFTGSQKPSTPGSVSDARLEPSVMMQRRQSDGSIADNQDYSRRILKVMNPDGT
;
A
#
# COMPACT_ATOMS: atom_id res chain seq x y z
N MET A 1 -33.72 -20.45 51.65
CA MET A 1 -34.72 -20.83 50.63
C MET A 1 -33.99 -20.99 49.30
N ALA A 2 -34.05 -22.17 48.67
CA ALA A 2 -33.50 -22.34 47.32
C ALA A 2 -34.32 -21.49 46.33
N PRO A 3 -33.69 -20.74 45.40
CA PRO A 3 -34.43 -20.01 44.39
C PRO A 3 -35.21 -21.03 43.53
N LYS A 4 -36.53 -20.85 43.40
CA LYS A 4 -37.29 -21.53 42.35
C LYS A 4 -36.83 -20.96 41.00
N PHE A 5 -35.87 -21.62 40.36
CA PHE A 5 -35.45 -21.29 39.00
C PHE A 5 -36.59 -21.68 38.06
N LYS A 6 -37.12 -20.71 37.31
CA LYS A 6 -38.01 -20.99 36.17
C LYS A 6 -37.21 -21.78 35.12
N ASP A 7 -37.81 -22.83 34.58
CA ASP A 7 -37.20 -23.65 33.52
C ASP A 7 -37.12 -22.85 32.20
N GLY A 8 -36.02 -22.10 32.04
CA GLY A 8 -35.63 -21.49 30.77
C GLY A 8 -34.70 -22.39 29.97
N ASP A 9 -34.75 -22.29 28.64
CA ASP A 9 -33.88 -23.05 27.73
C ASP A 9 -32.39 -22.70 27.96
N VAL A 10 -31.53 -23.72 27.91
CA VAL A 10 -30.08 -23.56 27.99
C VAL A 10 -29.56 -22.99 26.66
N VAL A 11 -28.96 -21.80 26.71
CA VAL A 11 -28.37 -21.13 25.54
C VAL A 11 -26.96 -21.65 25.28
N VAL A 12 -26.16 -21.74 26.35
CA VAL A 12 -24.78 -22.23 26.32
C VAL A 12 -24.51 -22.94 27.65
N ALA A 13 -23.84 -24.09 27.59
CA ALA A 13 -23.28 -24.77 28.73
C ALA A 13 -21.81 -25.08 28.46
N PHE A 14 -20.93 -24.76 29.40
CA PHE A 14 -19.51 -25.12 29.32
C PHE A 14 -18.95 -25.43 30.71
N SER A 15 -17.94 -26.30 30.76
CA SER A 15 -17.29 -26.68 32.02
C SER A 15 -16.53 -25.50 32.63
N GLY A 16 -16.63 -25.34 33.96
CA GLY A 16 -15.94 -24.30 34.72
C GLY A 16 -14.41 -24.36 34.58
N LYS A 17 -13.83 -25.51 34.20
CA LYS A 17 -12.39 -25.66 33.95
C LYS A 17 -11.85 -24.69 32.89
N TRP A 18 -12.67 -24.30 31.93
CA TRP A 18 -12.26 -23.34 30.87
C TRP A 18 -11.95 -21.95 31.42
N VAL A 19 -12.53 -21.56 32.56
CA VAL A 19 -12.22 -20.29 33.23
C VAL A 19 -10.78 -20.31 33.76
N SER A 20 -10.37 -21.42 34.40
CA SER A 20 -9.01 -21.60 34.90
C SER A 20 -7.99 -21.69 33.74
N TRP A 21 -8.32 -22.40 32.67
CA TRP A 21 -7.45 -22.47 31.48
C TRP A 21 -7.32 -21.13 30.77
N ALA A 22 -8.40 -20.37 30.63
CA ALA A 22 -8.37 -19.03 30.05
C ALA A 22 -7.50 -18.07 30.87
N HIS A 23 -7.66 -18.06 32.20
CA HIS A 23 -6.78 -17.30 33.09
C HIS A 23 -5.31 -17.68 32.89
N THR A 24 -5.00 -18.98 32.94
CA THR A 24 -3.62 -19.48 32.88
C THR A 24 -2.95 -19.18 31.53
N ALA A 25 -3.66 -19.43 30.42
CA ALA A 25 -3.12 -19.23 29.08
C ALA A 25 -2.85 -17.75 28.79
N VAL A 26 -3.79 -16.86 29.13
CA VAL A 26 -3.65 -15.43 28.88
C VAL A 26 -2.60 -14.81 29.83
N ALA A 27 -2.56 -15.24 31.09
CA ALA A 27 -1.54 -14.79 32.04
C ALA A 27 -0.12 -15.14 31.57
N TYR A 28 0.13 -16.39 31.16
CA TYR A 28 1.45 -16.76 30.62
C TYR A 28 1.76 -16.07 29.29
N ALA A 29 0.77 -15.84 28.43
CA ALA A 29 0.95 -15.09 27.19
C ALA A 29 1.38 -13.64 27.46
N ALA A 30 0.92 -13.01 28.55
CA ALA A 30 1.36 -11.68 28.95
C ALA A 30 2.87 -11.64 29.23
N PHE A 31 3.35 -12.53 30.09
CA PHE A 31 4.75 -12.59 30.51
C PHE A 31 5.69 -13.06 29.40
N LEU A 32 5.32 -14.13 28.68
CA LEU A 32 6.13 -14.64 27.56
C LEU A 32 6.11 -13.70 26.36
N GLY A 33 4.98 -13.06 26.07
CA GLY A 33 4.86 -12.07 24.99
C GLY A 33 5.71 -10.84 25.25
N ALA A 34 5.71 -10.33 26.48
CA ALA A 34 6.58 -9.23 26.88
C ALA A 34 8.07 -9.61 26.82
N LEU A 35 8.43 -10.80 27.32
CA LEU A 35 9.80 -11.31 27.23
C LEU A 35 10.27 -11.46 25.78
N PHE A 36 9.46 -12.07 24.91
CA PHE A 36 9.79 -12.22 23.49
C PHE A 36 9.98 -10.86 22.80
N ALA A 37 9.07 -9.91 23.04
CA ALA A 37 9.18 -8.56 22.50
C ALA A 37 10.45 -7.84 23.01
N GLY A 38 10.73 -7.93 24.31
CA GLY A 38 11.91 -7.34 24.93
C GLY A 38 13.22 -7.94 24.40
N LEU A 39 13.31 -9.27 24.27
CA LEU A 39 14.48 -9.95 23.72
C LEU A 39 14.71 -9.60 22.23
N CYS A 40 13.65 -9.41 21.45
CA CYS A 40 13.79 -9.06 20.03
C CYS A 40 14.12 -7.58 19.78
N LEU A 41 13.66 -6.67 20.64
CA LEU A 41 13.72 -5.23 20.37
C LEU A 41 14.73 -4.48 21.25
N HIS A 42 14.85 -4.87 22.52
CA HIS A 42 15.57 -4.09 23.54
C HIS A 42 16.52 -4.93 24.42
N TYR A 43 17.03 -6.06 23.91
CA TYR A 43 17.85 -7.03 24.66
C TYR A 43 18.90 -6.39 25.58
N HIS A 44 19.83 -5.61 25.03
CA HIS A 44 20.92 -5.01 25.82
C HIS A 44 20.43 -4.05 26.91
N LYS A 45 19.26 -3.42 26.71
CA LYS A 45 18.70 -2.44 27.65
C LYS A 45 17.92 -3.08 28.79
N ILE A 46 17.33 -4.26 28.58
CA ILE A 46 16.52 -4.95 29.59
C ILE A 46 17.36 -5.87 30.50
N VAL A 47 18.55 -6.28 30.05
CA VAL A 47 19.50 -7.08 30.84
C VAL A 47 20.43 -6.21 31.70
N GLU A 48 20.44 -4.90 31.48
CA GLU A 48 21.24 -3.95 32.23
C GLU A 48 20.65 -3.73 33.65
N ASN A 49 21.53 -3.63 34.65
CA ASN A 49 21.19 -3.20 36.00
C ASN A 49 21.94 -1.90 36.36
N GLU A 50 21.80 -1.41 37.61
CA GLU A 50 22.43 -0.16 38.06
C GLU A 50 23.97 -0.12 37.97
N TYR A 51 24.64 -1.26 37.87
CA TYR A 51 26.11 -1.38 37.97
C TYR A 51 26.76 -2.13 36.79
N TYR A 52 26.04 -3.05 36.15
CA TYR A 52 26.55 -3.99 35.15
C TYR A 52 25.54 -4.18 34.02
N GLY A 53 26.06 -4.40 32.81
CA GLY A 53 25.28 -4.77 31.62
C GLY A 53 25.83 -6.04 30.97
N TYR A 54 25.43 -6.29 29.73
CA TYR A 54 25.99 -7.38 28.94
C TYR A 54 27.50 -7.18 28.71
N PRO A 55 28.37 -8.19 28.88
CA PRO A 55 28.07 -9.63 28.99
C PRO A 55 27.93 -10.19 30.42
N GLN A 56 28.17 -9.40 31.46
CA GLN A 56 28.12 -9.87 32.85
C GLN A 56 26.68 -10.22 33.26
N GLU A 57 25.72 -9.41 32.80
CA GLU A 57 24.29 -9.68 32.94
C GLU A 57 23.68 -10.01 31.58
N TRP A 58 22.97 -11.13 31.50
CA TRP A 58 22.53 -11.70 30.22
C TRP A 58 21.08 -12.21 30.23
N PHE A 59 20.39 -12.16 31.38
CA PHE A 59 18.96 -12.46 31.45
C PHE A 59 18.19 -11.35 32.18
N PRO A 60 17.08 -10.83 31.63
CA PRO A 60 16.39 -9.68 32.17
C PRO A 60 15.49 -10.03 33.36
N SER A 61 15.37 -9.11 34.32
CA SER A 61 14.36 -9.20 35.37
C SER A 61 12.94 -9.04 34.81
N VAL A 62 11.96 -9.48 35.58
CA VAL A 62 10.53 -9.33 35.24
C VAL A 62 10.18 -7.85 35.16
N SER A 63 10.58 -7.06 36.16
CA SER A 63 10.29 -5.62 36.22
C SER A 63 10.83 -4.87 35.00
N ALA A 64 12.07 -5.16 34.58
CA ALA A 64 12.66 -4.54 33.40
C ALA A 64 11.94 -4.94 32.11
N THR A 65 11.48 -6.20 32.03
CA THR A 65 10.80 -6.74 30.86
C THR A 65 9.40 -6.15 30.63
N ILE A 66 8.69 -5.77 31.71
CA ILE A 66 7.27 -5.37 31.61
C ILE A 66 7.02 -3.89 31.93
N GLY A 67 7.97 -3.19 32.54
CA GLY A 67 7.78 -1.81 33.01
C GLY A 67 8.53 -0.74 32.22
N ASP A 68 9.68 -1.08 31.64
CA ASP A 68 10.65 -0.04 31.27
C ASP A 68 10.45 0.56 29.88
N ARG A 69 9.91 -0.22 28.94
CA ARG A 69 10.03 0.08 27.51
C ARG A 69 8.77 -0.27 26.72
N TYR A 70 8.56 0.48 25.65
CA TYR A 70 7.51 0.24 24.66
C TYR A 70 8.14 -0.44 23.43
N PRO A 71 7.54 -1.51 22.86
CA PRO A 71 6.16 -1.97 23.02
C PRO A 71 5.93 -3.11 24.03
N GLU A 72 6.96 -3.70 24.64
CA GLU A 72 6.85 -4.84 25.56
C GLU A 72 5.93 -4.57 26.76
N ARG A 73 6.00 -3.37 27.35
CA ARG A 73 5.06 -2.89 28.39
C ARG A 73 3.62 -2.96 27.92
N SER A 74 3.34 -2.49 26.70
CA SER A 74 1.98 -2.46 26.15
C SER A 74 1.46 -3.87 25.84
N VAL A 75 2.33 -4.76 25.37
CA VAL A 75 1.99 -6.19 25.21
C VAL A 75 1.60 -6.79 26.55
N PHE A 76 2.41 -6.60 27.59
CA PHE A 76 2.11 -7.07 28.94
C PHE A 76 0.76 -6.55 29.45
N GLN A 77 0.57 -5.23 29.42
CA GLN A 77 -0.62 -4.57 29.93
C GLN A 77 -1.90 -5.02 29.23
N ILE A 78 -1.89 -5.21 27.90
CA ILE A 78 -3.06 -5.70 27.15
C ILE A 78 -3.45 -7.11 27.58
N PHE A 79 -2.50 -8.04 27.64
CA PHE A 79 -2.79 -9.42 28.02
C PHE A 79 -3.18 -9.53 29.50
N ILE A 80 -2.62 -8.73 30.41
CA ILE A 80 -3.09 -8.67 31.80
C ILE A 80 -4.51 -8.07 31.89
N ALA A 81 -4.84 -7.04 31.10
CA ALA A 81 -6.22 -6.52 31.00
C ALA A 81 -7.20 -7.63 30.63
N ILE A 82 -6.86 -8.44 29.62
CA ILE A 82 -7.68 -9.59 29.19
C ILE A 82 -7.77 -10.65 30.31
N THR A 83 -6.67 -10.87 31.05
CA THR A 83 -6.61 -11.83 32.18
C THR A 83 -7.53 -11.43 33.34
N SER A 84 -7.84 -10.14 33.51
CA SER A 84 -8.69 -9.65 34.60
C SER A 84 -10.07 -10.33 34.64
N GLY A 85 -10.73 -10.50 33.48
CA GLY A 85 -12.05 -11.15 33.38
C GLY A 85 -12.04 -12.60 33.89
N PRO A 86 -11.22 -13.49 33.31
CA PRO A 86 -11.01 -14.85 33.80
C PRO A 86 -10.56 -14.91 35.27
N ARG A 87 -9.74 -13.95 35.73
CA ARG A 87 -9.27 -13.89 37.12
C ARG A 87 -10.41 -13.66 38.11
N PHE A 88 -11.23 -12.62 37.90
CA PHE A 88 -12.38 -12.36 38.76
C PHE A 88 -13.39 -13.51 38.73
N ALA A 89 -13.61 -14.11 37.55
CA ALA A 89 -14.44 -15.30 37.41
C ALA A 89 -13.88 -16.49 38.21
N LEU A 90 -12.56 -16.74 38.18
CA LEU A 90 -11.90 -17.79 38.96
C LEU A 90 -12.13 -17.59 40.47
N VAL A 91 -11.89 -16.39 41.00
CA VAL A 91 -12.12 -16.08 42.42
C VAL A 91 -13.59 -16.26 42.81
N PHE A 92 -14.52 -15.84 41.95
CA PHE A 92 -15.95 -16.00 42.18
C PHE A 92 -16.40 -17.47 42.18
N LEU A 93 -15.94 -18.26 41.22
CA LEU A 93 -16.23 -19.70 41.18
C LEU A 93 -15.62 -20.44 42.37
N TRP A 94 -14.44 -20.03 42.81
CA TRP A 94 -13.82 -20.57 44.02
C TRP A 94 -14.64 -20.29 45.27
N TYR A 95 -15.20 -19.08 45.39
CA TYR A 95 -16.14 -18.75 46.47
C TYR A 95 -17.40 -19.62 46.42
N ILE A 96 -18.03 -19.78 45.24
CA ILE A 96 -19.23 -20.62 45.08
C ILE A 96 -18.94 -22.06 45.50
N LEU A 97 -17.79 -22.60 45.10
CA LEU A 97 -17.37 -23.97 45.43
C LEU A 97 -17.22 -24.21 46.94
N THR A 98 -16.71 -23.21 47.64
CA THR A 98 -16.30 -23.35 49.05
C THR A 98 -17.33 -22.78 50.02
N ALA A 99 -18.36 -22.07 49.54
CA ALA A 99 -19.41 -21.49 50.35
C ALA A 99 -20.19 -22.57 51.13
N ARG A 100 -20.17 -22.47 52.46
CA ARG A 100 -20.94 -23.32 53.38
C ARG A 100 -21.80 -22.45 54.30
N PRO A 101 -23.03 -22.88 54.65
CA PRO A 101 -23.81 -22.19 55.68
C PRO A 101 -23.02 -22.19 57.01
N ASN A 102 -22.94 -21.02 57.67
CA ASN A 102 -22.21 -20.77 58.93
C ASN A 102 -20.66 -20.75 58.87
N SER A 103 -20.03 -20.69 57.69
CA SER A 103 -18.57 -20.50 57.58
C SER A 103 -18.21 -19.12 57.02
N VAL A 104 -17.32 -18.39 57.72
CA VAL A 104 -16.82 -17.06 57.31
C VAL A 104 -15.55 -17.18 56.46
N LEU A 105 -14.80 -18.28 56.58
CA LEU A 105 -13.52 -18.48 55.88
C LEU A 105 -13.61 -18.36 54.35
N PRO A 106 -14.61 -18.94 53.64
CA PRO A 106 -14.78 -18.73 52.20
C PRO A 106 -14.95 -17.26 51.80
N LYS A 107 -15.65 -16.45 52.63
CA LYS A 107 -15.85 -15.02 52.37
C LYS A 107 -14.54 -14.24 52.53
N ILE A 108 -13.73 -14.58 53.54
CA ILE A 108 -12.41 -13.99 53.75
C ILE A 108 -11.51 -14.31 52.56
N VAL A 109 -11.43 -15.58 52.14
CA VAL A 109 -10.61 -15.99 50.98
C VAL A 109 -11.05 -15.31 49.70
N ALA A 110 -12.37 -15.18 49.46
CA ALA A 110 -12.88 -14.42 48.32
C ALA A 110 -12.47 -12.94 48.36
N GLY A 111 -12.58 -12.31 49.53
CA GLY A 111 -12.12 -10.93 49.74
C GLY A 111 -10.61 -10.77 49.51
N THR A 112 -9.79 -11.68 50.03
CA THR A 112 -8.35 -11.72 49.78
C THR A 112 -8.03 -11.91 48.30
N GLY A 113 -8.77 -12.77 47.59
CA GLY A 113 -8.60 -12.98 46.14
C GLY A 113 -8.95 -11.75 45.30
N ILE A 114 -10.01 -11.03 45.66
CA ILE A 114 -10.39 -9.75 45.03
C ILE A 114 -9.31 -8.70 45.28
N PHE A 115 -8.89 -8.53 46.54
CA PHE A 115 -7.83 -7.59 46.92
C PHE A 115 -6.54 -7.87 46.15
N ARG A 116 -6.09 -9.13 46.13
CA ARG A 116 -4.91 -9.58 45.38
C ARG A 116 -5.05 -9.31 43.86
N THR A 117 -6.25 -9.45 43.30
CA THR A 117 -6.47 -9.16 41.88
C THR A 117 -6.36 -7.66 41.58
N ILE A 118 -6.90 -6.81 42.47
CA ILE A 118 -6.81 -5.34 42.34
C ILE A 118 -5.36 -4.87 42.48
N THR A 119 -4.62 -5.35 43.49
CA THR A 119 -3.22 -4.98 43.67
C THR A 119 -2.34 -5.45 42.53
N CYS A 120 -2.68 -6.59 41.88
CA CYS A 120 -2.03 -7.03 40.65
C CYS A 120 -2.18 -6.02 39.50
N GLY A 121 -3.40 -5.52 39.29
CA GLY A 121 -3.66 -4.46 38.32
C GLY A 121 -2.91 -3.17 38.70
N GLY A 122 -2.84 -2.85 39.99
CA GLY A 122 -2.11 -1.71 40.54
C GLY A 122 -0.66 -1.65 40.07
N TRP A 123 0.15 -2.67 40.35
CA TRP A 123 1.57 -2.69 39.94
C TRP A 123 1.78 -2.93 38.42
N THR A 124 0.77 -3.45 37.71
CA THR A 124 0.83 -3.60 36.24
C THR A 124 0.67 -2.27 35.49
N TYR A 125 -0.24 -1.41 35.96
CA TYR A 125 -0.55 -0.13 35.30
C TYR A 125 0.24 1.04 35.88
N VAL A 126 0.55 1.01 37.19
CA VAL A 126 1.52 1.91 37.82
C VAL A 126 2.87 1.21 37.77
N THR A 127 3.62 1.40 36.69
CA THR A 127 4.93 0.74 36.51
C THR A 127 5.99 1.38 37.40
N SER A 128 7.07 0.63 37.68
CA SER A 128 8.24 1.15 38.40
C SER A 128 8.75 2.45 37.76
N THR A 129 8.80 2.53 36.44
CA THR A 129 9.18 3.74 35.70
C THR A 129 8.28 4.95 35.93
N ASP A 130 6.99 4.75 36.16
CA ASP A 130 6.02 5.85 36.33
C ASP A 130 6.01 6.37 37.77
N ASP A 131 5.95 5.46 38.75
CA ASP A 131 5.99 5.78 40.18
C ASP A 131 6.51 4.57 40.98
N HIS A 132 7.78 4.61 41.37
CA HIS A 132 8.43 3.53 42.13
C HIS A 132 7.72 3.25 43.47
N GLY A 133 7.22 4.28 44.15
CA GLY A 133 6.64 4.15 45.49
C GLY A 133 5.30 3.41 45.46
N TRP A 134 4.38 3.86 44.61
CA TRP A 134 3.08 3.20 44.46
C TRP A 134 3.19 1.82 43.83
N HIS A 135 4.10 1.63 42.87
CA HIS A 135 4.41 0.31 42.29
C HIS A 135 4.80 -0.71 43.39
N ASP A 136 5.74 -0.34 44.26
CA ASP A 136 6.22 -1.23 45.32
C ASP A 136 5.15 -1.50 46.38
N ILE A 137 4.33 -0.51 46.73
CA ILE A 137 3.19 -0.70 47.63
C ILE A 137 2.22 -1.75 47.07
N PHE A 138 1.87 -1.66 45.78
CA PHE A 138 0.97 -2.62 45.15
C PHE A 138 1.59 -4.01 45.02
N MET A 139 2.88 -4.11 44.68
CA MET A 139 3.61 -5.36 44.57
C MET A 139 3.75 -6.06 45.94
N ILE A 140 4.16 -5.34 46.98
CA ILE A 140 4.25 -5.88 48.34
C ILE A 140 2.87 -6.30 48.85
N SER A 141 1.85 -5.48 48.63
CA SER A 141 0.46 -5.81 49.01
C SER A 141 -0.03 -7.08 48.32
N TYR A 142 0.33 -7.28 47.05
CA TYR A 142 0.05 -8.52 46.31
C TYR A 142 0.74 -9.72 46.96
N LEU A 143 2.06 -9.65 47.20
CA LEU A 143 2.84 -10.72 47.80
C LEU A 143 2.35 -11.10 49.21
N VAL A 144 2.05 -10.10 50.04
CA VAL A 144 1.48 -10.30 51.38
C VAL A 144 0.12 -10.97 51.30
N ALA A 145 -0.75 -10.56 50.35
CA ALA A 145 -2.05 -11.17 50.14
C ALA A 145 -1.98 -12.61 49.56
N THR A 146 -0.87 -12.99 48.92
CA THR A 146 -0.64 -14.35 48.40
C THR A 146 -0.60 -15.41 49.50
N LEU A 147 -0.12 -15.06 50.71
CA LEU A 147 -0.06 -16.00 51.84
C LEU A 147 -1.47 -16.39 52.36
N PRO A 148 -2.35 -15.46 52.78
CA PRO A 148 -3.70 -15.80 53.20
C PRO A 148 -4.54 -16.40 52.06
N TRP A 149 -4.31 -16.01 50.80
CA TRP A 149 -4.94 -16.67 49.65
C TRP A 149 -4.53 -18.14 49.55
N THR A 150 -3.22 -18.43 49.57
CA THR A 150 -2.68 -19.78 49.41
C THR A 150 -3.09 -20.70 50.56
N LEU A 151 -2.97 -20.23 51.80
CA LEU A 151 -3.39 -20.98 52.99
C LEU A 151 -4.90 -21.21 53.02
N GLY A 152 -5.68 -20.18 52.64
CA GLY A 152 -7.13 -20.26 52.55
C GLY A 152 -7.60 -21.25 51.48
N CYS A 153 -6.99 -21.24 50.30
CA CYS A 153 -7.26 -22.19 49.23
C CYS A 153 -6.87 -23.63 49.60
N LEU A 154 -5.78 -23.82 50.34
CA LEU A 154 -5.39 -25.15 50.85
C LEU A 154 -6.36 -25.66 51.93
N ALA A 155 -6.81 -24.79 52.84
CA ALA A 155 -7.74 -25.14 53.91
C ALA A 155 -9.15 -25.44 53.40
N LEU A 156 -9.60 -24.75 52.35
CA LEU A 156 -10.93 -24.91 51.75
C LEU A 156 -10.94 -25.90 50.57
N SER A 157 -9.79 -26.45 50.19
CA SER A 157 -9.68 -27.35 49.03
C SER A 157 -10.62 -28.55 49.20
N PRO A 158 -11.44 -28.89 48.18
CA PRO A 158 -12.22 -30.13 48.18
C PRO A 158 -11.33 -31.37 48.34
N ASN A 159 -11.93 -32.52 48.67
CA ASN A 159 -11.25 -33.84 48.80
C ASN A 159 -10.76 -34.40 47.44
N ASN A 160 -10.02 -33.60 46.67
CA ASN A 160 -9.31 -34.01 45.45
C ASN A 160 -7.82 -34.17 45.76
N LEU A 161 -7.38 -35.42 45.95
CA LEU A 161 -6.00 -35.76 46.31
C LEU A 161 -4.97 -35.22 45.32
N LYS A 162 -5.31 -35.13 44.02
CA LYS A 162 -4.41 -34.60 42.99
C LYS A 162 -4.28 -33.08 43.11
N ALA A 163 -5.38 -32.35 43.24
CA ALA A 163 -5.37 -30.89 43.36
C ALA A 163 -4.63 -30.43 44.62
N VAL A 164 -4.88 -31.08 45.77
CA VAL A 164 -4.18 -30.78 47.04
C VAL A 164 -2.68 -31.06 46.93
N ARG A 165 -2.28 -32.17 46.29
CA ARG A 165 -0.85 -32.50 46.09
C ARG A 165 -0.15 -31.41 45.26
N TYR A 166 -0.71 -31.02 44.12
CA TYR A 166 -0.10 -29.99 43.27
C TYR A 166 -0.08 -28.62 43.94
N ARG A 167 -1.14 -28.21 44.65
CA ARG A 167 -1.14 -26.96 45.43
C ARG A 167 -0.06 -26.95 46.50
N LYS A 168 0.14 -28.05 47.23
CA LYS A 168 1.20 -28.16 48.24
C LYS A 168 2.58 -28.03 47.62
N ILE A 169 2.83 -28.69 46.48
CA ILE A 169 4.10 -28.60 45.76
C ILE A 169 4.34 -27.16 45.30
N LEU A 170 3.39 -26.56 44.59
CA LEU A 170 3.53 -25.21 44.05
C LEU A 170 3.66 -24.14 45.13
N ALA A 171 2.87 -24.24 46.21
CA ALA A 171 3.02 -23.36 47.36
C ALA A 171 4.40 -23.52 48.03
N SER A 172 4.88 -24.76 48.21
CA SER A 172 6.20 -25.01 48.79
C SER A 172 7.32 -24.47 47.89
N CYS A 173 7.20 -24.62 46.57
CA CYS A 173 8.14 -24.03 45.62
C CYS A 173 8.10 -22.50 45.68
N PHE A 174 6.92 -21.88 45.65
CA PHE A 174 6.76 -20.42 45.71
C PHE A 174 7.43 -19.83 46.96
N PHE A 175 7.07 -20.32 48.16
CA PHE A 175 7.67 -19.81 49.40
C PHE A 175 9.13 -20.23 49.57
N GLY A 176 9.52 -21.41 49.08
CA GLY A 176 10.91 -21.88 49.08
C GLY A 176 11.82 -21.01 48.21
N THR A 177 11.33 -20.54 47.07
CA THR A 177 12.08 -19.66 46.14
C THR A 177 12.29 -18.25 46.69
N LEU A 178 11.49 -17.78 47.65
CA LEU A 178 11.70 -16.47 48.29
C LEU A 178 13.07 -16.38 49.01
N VAL A 179 13.55 -17.48 49.60
CA VAL A 179 14.82 -17.49 50.34
C VAL A 179 16.03 -17.20 49.43
N PRO A 180 16.27 -17.96 48.34
CA PRO A 180 17.34 -17.64 47.40
C PRO A 180 17.10 -16.32 46.66
N LEU A 181 15.85 -15.93 46.38
CA LEU A 181 15.54 -14.63 45.78
C LEU A 181 16.07 -13.47 46.65
N VAL A 182 15.77 -13.47 47.96
CA VAL A 182 16.24 -12.43 48.88
C VAL A 182 17.76 -12.45 49.00
N TYR A 183 18.37 -13.63 49.04
CA TYR A 183 19.83 -13.75 49.05
C TYR A 183 20.47 -13.09 47.82
N PHE A 184 20.03 -13.44 46.61
CA PHE A 184 20.57 -12.85 45.38
C PHE A 184 20.13 -11.40 45.15
N PHE A 185 19.02 -10.97 45.75
CA PHE A 185 18.65 -9.56 45.83
C PHE A 185 19.72 -8.75 46.58
N ILE A 186 20.15 -9.24 47.76
CA ILE A 186 21.21 -8.61 48.55
C ILE A 186 22.55 -8.67 47.81
N GLN A 187 22.87 -9.78 47.14
CA GLN A 187 24.12 -9.92 46.40
C GLN A 187 24.27 -8.90 45.26
N HIS A 188 23.20 -8.61 44.51
CA HIS A 188 23.27 -7.63 43.42
C HIS A 188 23.08 -6.19 43.89
N LYS A 189 22.16 -5.89 44.85
CA LYS A 189 21.92 -4.52 45.32
C LYS A 189 22.97 -4.01 46.31
N VAL A 190 23.36 -4.85 47.28
CA VAL A 190 24.24 -4.43 48.38
C VAL A 190 25.69 -4.81 48.09
N HIS A 191 25.95 -6.07 47.74
CA HIS A 191 27.31 -6.56 47.50
C HIS A 191 27.83 -6.33 46.07
N LYS A 192 26.96 -5.88 45.15
CA LYS A 192 27.31 -5.51 43.77
C LYS A 192 28.12 -6.61 43.06
N VAL A 193 27.70 -7.86 43.20
CA VAL A 193 28.37 -9.00 42.57
C VAL A 193 27.90 -9.15 41.11
N ALA A 194 28.84 -9.17 40.17
CA ALA A 194 28.55 -9.37 38.74
C ALA A 194 27.87 -10.73 38.48
N GLY A 195 26.78 -10.74 37.70
CA GLY A 195 25.99 -11.94 37.37
C GLY A 195 24.95 -12.31 38.43
N ALA A 196 24.96 -11.67 39.60
CA ALA A 196 23.98 -11.94 40.66
C ALA A 196 22.57 -11.46 40.27
N TYR A 197 22.45 -10.43 39.43
CA TYR A 197 21.15 -9.93 38.96
C TYR A 197 20.48 -10.91 38.00
N THR A 198 21.24 -11.53 37.09
CA THR A 198 20.74 -12.61 36.22
C THR A 198 20.22 -13.80 37.03
N ILE A 199 20.94 -14.21 38.09
CA ILE A 199 20.48 -15.30 38.97
C ILE A 199 19.22 -14.89 39.75
N TYR A 200 19.18 -13.66 40.26
CA TYR A 200 17.99 -13.08 40.88
C TYR A 200 16.78 -13.11 39.93
N ALA A 201 16.96 -12.71 38.68
CA ALA A 201 15.90 -12.71 37.66
C ALA A 201 15.30 -14.11 37.46
N PHE A 202 16.10 -15.17 37.40
CA PHE A 202 15.55 -16.54 37.27
C PHE A 202 14.61 -16.91 38.42
N PHE A 203 14.92 -16.52 39.66
CA PHE A 203 14.04 -16.76 40.79
C PHE A 203 12.78 -15.90 40.74
N GLU A 204 12.87 -14.67 40.25
CA GLU A 204 11.73 -13.77 40.04
C GLU A 204 10.75 -14.35 39.00
N TRP A 205 11.27 -14.80 37.86
CA TRP A 205 10.49 -15.51 36.84
C TRP A 205 9.88 -16.81 37.36
N ALA A 206 10.61 -17.56 38.20
CA ALA A 206 10.10 -18.78 38.81
C ALA A 206 8.91 -18.52 39.75
N LEU A 207 8.92 -17.43 40.52
CA LEU A 207 7.78 -17.06 41.36
C LEU A 207 6.50 -16.88 40.55
N ILE A 208 6.58 -16.23 39.39
CA ILE A 208 5.42 -16.03 38.51
C ILE A 208 4.88 -17.36 37.99
N LEU A 209 5.78 -18.26 37.56
CA LEU A 209 5.40 -19.60 37.11
C LEU A 209 4.67 -20.38 38.20
N PHE A 210 5.19 -20.35 39.44
CA PHE A 210 4.54 -21.05 40.54
C PHE A 210 3.23 -20.40 40.96
N ASP A 211 3.13 -19.08 40.89
CA ASP A 211 1.94 -18.33 41.29
C ASP A 211 0.77 -18.53 40.32
N VAL A 212 1.00 -18.34 39.02
CA VAL A 212 0.01 -18.63 37.97
C VAL A 212 -0.32 -20.13 37.96
N GLY A 213 0.70 -20.97 38.14
CA GLY A 213 0.54 -22.42 38.26
C GLY A 213 -0.36 -22.83 39.43
N PHE A 214 -0.25 -22.19 40.59
CA PHE A 214 -1.07 -22.49 41.76
C PHE A 214 -2.56 -22.27 41.47
N ASP A 215 -2.89 -21.16 40.82
CA ASP A 215 -4.26 -20.85 40.43
C ASP A 215 -4.74 -21.74 39.27
N ALA A 216 -3.86 -22.20 38.38
CA ALA A 216 -4.18 -23.16 37.31
C ALA A 216 -4.70 -24.51 37.85
N VAL A 217 -4.28 -24.92 39.06
CA VAL A 217 -4.75 -26.16 39.71
C VAL A 217 -6.27 -26.12 39.96
N THR A 218 -6.89 -24.94 40.04
CA THR A 218 -8.35 -24.81 40.17
C THR A 218 -9.12 -25.44 39.00
N ALA A 219 -8.49 -25.65 37.84
CA ALA A 219 -9.06 -26.41 36.74
C ALA A 219 -9.50 -27.83 37.14
N LEU A 220 -8.76 -28.49 38.05
CA LEU A 220 -9.07 -29.83 38.55
C LEU A 220 -10.27 -29.83 39.51
N ASP A 221 -10.52 -28.72 40.20
CA ASP A 221 -11.70 -28.59 41.07
C ASP A 221 -12.93 -28.15 40.26
N PHE A 222 -12.73 -27.26 39.29
CA PHE A 222 -13.79 -26.76 38.41
C PHE A 222 -14.23 -27.75 37.33
N GLU A 223 -13.57 -28.90 37.21
CA GLU A 223 -14.07 -30.01 36.39
C GLU A 223 -15.45 -30.48 36.87
N SER A 224 -15.76 -30.32 38.16
CA SER A 224 -17.05 -30.64 38.75
C SER A 224 -18.15 -29.57 38.52
N PHE A 225 -17.83 -28.42 37.93
CA PHE A 225 -18.80 -27.37 37.61
C PHE A 225 -19.15 -27.30 36.12
N GLU A 226 -20.43 -27.07 35.86
CA GLU A 226 -20.94 -26.66 34.56
C GLU A 226 -21.59 -25.28 34.69
N LEU A 227 -21.13 -24.33 33.88
CA LEU A 227 -21.72 -23.00 33.77
C LEU A 227 -22.78 -23.03 32.69
N VAL A 228 -24.04 -22.90 33.12
CA VAL A 228 -25.21 -22.96 32.25
C VAL A 228 -25.84 -21.57 32.17
N VAL A 229 -25.77 -20.95 30.99
CA VAL A 229 -26.48 -19.70 30.71
C VAL A 229 -27.87 -20.04 30.20
N ARG A 230 -28.90 -19.69 30.98
CA ARG A 230 -30.32 -19.92 30.62
C ARG A 230 -30.99 -18.64 30.18
N ASP A 231 -31.73 -18.71 29.08
CA ASP A 231 -32.57 -17.62 28.62
C ASP A 231 -33.96 -17.73 29.26
N ILE A 232 -34.12 -17.02 30.37
CA ILE A 232 -35.35 -17.05 31.18
C ILE A 232 -36.46 -16.23 30.49
N LYS A 233 -36.14 -15.38 29.52
CA LYS A 233 -37.08 -14.45 28.86
C LYS A 233 -37.29 -14.72 27.36
N GLY A 234 -36.60 -15.69 26.77
CA GLY A 234 -36.71 -16.05 25.35
C GLY A 234 -36.06 -15.07 24.37
N ALA A 235 -35.23 -14.12 24.83
CA ALA A 235 -34.62 -13.08 23.99
C ALA A 235 -33.51 -13.59 23.05
N SER A 236 -32.84 -14.69 23.39
CA SER A 236 -31.70 -15.25 22.67
C SER A 236 -32.09 -16.03 21.41
N ARG A 237 -33.37 -16.42 21.30
CA ARG A 237 -33.92 -16.90 20.03
C ARG A 237 -34.48 -15.70 19.26
N GLY A 238 -33.73 -15.24 18.27
CA GLY A 238 -34.36 -14.55 17.14
C GLY A 238 -35.45 -15.47 16.57
N CYS A 239 -36.72 -15.14 16.88
CA CYS A 239 -37.97 -15.71 16.38
C CYS A 239 -37.83 -17.05 15.61
N ALA A 240 -37.71 -18.16 16.34
CA ALA A 240 -37.93 -19.51 15.79
C ALA A 240 -39.20 -20.15 16.37
N ILE A 241 -40.18 -19.31 16.76
CA ILE A 241 -41.54 -19.71 17.10
C ILE A 241 -42.50 -18.87 16.24
N ALA A 242 -42.35 -18.97 14.91
CA ALA A 242 -43.37 -18.49 13.96
C ALA A 242 -44.10 -19.65 13.27
N SER A 243 -44.05 -20.85 13.84
CA SER A 243 -44.84 -21.99 13.33
C SER A 243 -45.29 -22.93 14.45
N LYS A 244 -45.97 -22.40 15.47
CA LYS A 244 -47.01 -23.15 16.17
C LYS A 244 -48.06 -22.13 16.60
N ILE A 245 -49.11 -22.05 15.81
CA ILE A 245 -50.39 -21.49 16.23
C ILE A 245 -50.81 -22.33 17.43
N ASP A 246 -50.71 -21.77 18.63
CA ASP A 246 -51.43 -22.30 19.78
C ASP A 246 -52.69 -21.46 19.99
N LYS A 247 -53.81 -22.16 20.19
CA LYS A 247 -55.17 -21.63 20.20
C LYS A 247 -55.49 -20.94 21.53
N THR A 248 -54.80 -19.88 21.89
CA THR A 248 -55.24 -18.99 22.97
C THR A 248 -54.70 -17.59 22.72
N GLY A 249 -55.56 -16.71 22.21
CA GLY A 249 -55.21 -15.33 21.88
C GLY A 249 -54.76 -14.54 23.10
N SER A 250 -53.50 -14.12 23.10
CA SER A 250 -52.99 -13.03 23.91
C SER A 250 -51.73 -12.48 23.23
N GLN A 251 -51.90 -11.45 22.39
CA GLN A 251 -50.81 -10.69 21.79
C GLN A 251 -50.23 -9.72 22.83
N LEU A 252 -48.95 -9.89 23.19
CA LEU A 252 -48.20 -8.95 24.02
C LEU A 252 -47.71 -7.77 23.15
N VAL A 253 -48.10 -6.56 23.54
CA VAL A 253 -47.85 -5.28 22.83
C VAL A 253 -46.36 -4.95 22.61
N ALA A 254 -45.45 -5.64 23.31
CA ALA A 254 -44.00 -5.50 23.11
C ALA A 254 -43.50 -6.16 21.82
N ASP A 255 -44.21 -7.16 21.29
CA ASP A 255 -43.80 -7.88 20.09
C ASP A 255 -44.05 -7.05 18.81
N THR A 256 -45.08 -6.20 18.81
CA THR A 256 -45.44 -5.39 17.63
C THR A 256 -44.44 -4.26 17.33
N VAL A 257 -43.74 -3.76 18.35
CA VAL A 257 -42.73 -2.68 18.20
C VAL A 257 -41.38 -3.26 17.77
N ALA A 258 -40.99 -4.42 18.31
CA ALA A 258 -39.78 -5.14 17.91
C ALA A 258 -39.89 -5.75 16.50
N GLU A 259 -41.08 -6.22 16.09
CA GLU A 259 -41.36 -6.64 14.72
C GLU A 259 -41.30 -5.47 13.73
N LYS A 260 -41.90 -4.31 14.06
CA LYS A 260 -41.83 -3.10 13.21
C LYS A 260 -40.41 -2.57 13.00
N GLN A 261 -39.50 -2.72 13.97
CA GLN A 261 -38.09 -2.36 13.80
C GLN A 261 -37.28 -3.42 13.05
N LYS A 262 -37.62 -4.71 13.19
CA LYS A 262 -37.03 -5.82 12.41
C LYS A 262 -37.53 -5.89 10.96
N ASP A 263 -38.65 -5.26 10.64
CA ASP A 263 -39.14 -5.14 9.26
C ASP A 263 -38.37 -4.10 8.43
N LYS A 264 -37.52 -3.29 9.06
CA LYS A 264 -36.55 -2.45 8.34
C LYS A 264 -35.40 -3.33 7.82
N PRO A 265 -34.95 -3.13 6.56
CA PRO A 265 -33.91 -3.96 5.92
C PRO A 265 -32.61 -4.06 6.73
N ILE A 266 -32.29 -2.99 7.48
CA ILE A 266 -31.12 -2.90 8.37
C ILE A 266 -31.25 -3.86 9.58
N GLY A 267 -32.44 -3.97 10.19
CA GLY A 267 -32.66 -4.83 11.36
C GLY A 267 -32.61 -6.32 11.04
N ARG A 268 -32.97 -6.72 9.82
CA ARG A 268 -32.84 -8.13 9.36
C ARG A 268 -31.39 -8.53 9.14
N ALA A 269 -30.54 -7.60 8.69
CA ALA A 269 -29.13 -7.84 8.42
C ALA A 269 -28.36 -8.31 9.68
N PHE A 270 -28.59 -7.66 10.82
CA PHE A 270 -27.93 -7.99 12.09
C PHE A 270 -28.43 -9.29 12.77
N SER A 271 -29.49 -9.93 12.27
CA SER A 271 -30.15 -11.07 12.92
C SER A 271 -29.76 -12.46 12.37
N GLN A 272 -28.88 -12.53 11.37
CA GLN A 272 -28.55 -13.78 10.67
C GLN A 272 -27.32 -14.52 11.23
N VAL A 273 -27.31 -15.85 11.11
CA VAL A 273 -26.22 -16.73 11.59
C VAL A 273 -24.96 -16.52 10.75
N PHE A 274 -23.86 -16.08 11.39
CA PHE A 274 -22.57 -15.94 10.73
C PHE A 274 -21.96 -17.30 10.34
N SER A 275 -21.42 -17.38 9.13
CA SER A 275 -20.74 -18.53 8.54
C SER A 275 -19.36 -18.11 8.07
N LEU A 276 -18.32 -18.59 8.77
CA LEU A 276 -16.92 -18.32 8.41
C LEU A 276 -16.62 -18.74 6.96
N ASN A 277 -17.20 -19.84 6.50
CA ASN A 277 -17.00 -20.33 5.14
C ASN A 277 -17.56 -19.39 4.07
N ASP A 278 -18.72 -18.76 4.32
CA ASP A 278 -19.32 -17.84 3.36
C ASP A 278 -18.65 -16.45 3.41
N ALA A 279 -18.13 -16.04 4.57
CA ALA A 279 -17.27 -14.87 4.68
C ALA A 279 -15.95 -15.05 3.89
N LEU A 280 -15.29 -16.20 4.03
CA LEU A 280 -14.06 -16.52 3.27
C LEU A 280 -14.31 -16.60 1.76
N ASP A 281 -15.49 -17.09 1.34
CA ASP A 281 -15.88 -17.07 -0.07
C ASP A 281 -16.02 -15.63 -0.60
N ALA A 282 -16.71 -14.76 0.14
CA ALA A 282 -16.87 -13.36 -0.24
C ALA A 282 -15.53 -12.62 -0.31
N ILE A 283 -14.62 -12.87 0.66
CA ILE A 283 -13.26 -12.31 0.64
C ILE A 283 -12.49 -12.78 -0.59
N ALA A 284 -12.56 -14.08 -0.92
CA ALA A 284 -11.89 -14.63 -2.10
C ALA A 284 -12.45 -14.07 -3.41
N ASP A 285 -13.77 -13.87 -3.50
CA ASP A 285 -14.41 -13.27 -4.66
C ASP A 285 -13.99 -11.80 -4.83
N VAL A 286 -13.98 -11.01 -3.74
CA VAL A 286 -13.52 -9.61 -3.75
C VAL A 286 -12.06 -9.52 -4.15
N TYR A 287 -11.21 -10.39 -3.61
CA TYR A 287 -9.79 -10.43 -3.96
C TYR A 287 -9.56 -10.82 -5.43
N SER A 288 -10.38 -11.73 -5.97
CA SER A 288 -10.35 -12.04 -7.41
C SER A 288 -10.70 -10.81 -8.25
N GLY A 289 -11.66 -9.98 -7.78
CA GLY A 289 -12.01 -8.70 -8.40
C GLY A 289 -10.88 -7.67 -8.32
N PHE A 290 -10.21 -7.57 -7.17
CA PHE A 290 -9.00 -6.76 -6.98
C PHE A 290 -7.89 -7.14 -7.97
N VAL A 291 -7.64 -8.44 -8.16
CA VAL A 291 -6.65 -8.94 -9.12
C VAL A 291 -7.04 -8.60 -10.57
N PHE A 292 -8.32 -8.71 -10.92
CA PHE A 292 -8.81 -8.30 -12.25
C PHE A 292 -8.49 -6.83 -12.54
N TRP A 293 -8.86 -5.93 -11.62
CA TRP A 293 -8.62 -4.50 -11.79
C TRP A 293 -7.14 -4.14 -11.78
N SER A 294 -6.34 -4.81 -10.95
CA SER A 294 -4.89 -4.62 -10.90
C SER A 294 -4.23 -4.98 -12.24
N MET A 295 -4.62 -6.10 -12.86
CA MET A 295 -4.11 -6.48 -14.18
C MET A 295 -4.61 -5.55 -15.30
N LEU A 296 -5.91 -5.22 -15.32
CA LEU A 296 -6.48 -4.35 -16.34
C LEU A 296 -5.84 -2.95 -16.33
N THR A 297 -5.68 -2.36 -15.15
CA THR A 297 -5.06 -1.03 -14.98
C THR A 297 -3.56 -1.02 -15.30
N SER A 298 -2.89 -2.17 -15.21
CA SER A 298 -1.47 -2.28 -15.61
C SER A 298 -1.26 -2.33 -17.12
N LEU A 299 -2.27 -2.68 -17.91
CA LEU A 299 -2.11 -2.88 -19.36
C LEU A 299 -1.68 -1.61 -20.08
N GLY A 300 -2.30 -0.46 -19.74
CA GLY A 300 -1.97 0.83 -20.33
C GLY A 300 -0.49 1.18 -20.11
N LEU A 301 -0.04 1.06 -18.85
CA LEU A 301 1.35 1.32 -18.45
C LEU A 301 2.38 0.55 -19.28
N VAL A 302 2.16 -0.76 -19.46
CA VAL A 302 3.14 -1.61 -20.14
C VAL A 302 3.07 -1.54 -21.67
N VAL A 303 1.90 -1.19 -22.23
CA VAL A 303 1.75 -0.99 -23.68
C VAL A 303 2.33 0.35 -24.08
N TRP A 304 2.02 1.41 -23.31
CA TRP A 304 2.32 2.78 -23.71
C TRP A 304 3.80 3.15 -23.55
N TYR A 305 4.56 2.38 -22.78
CA TYR A 305 6.02 2.44 -22.73
C TYR A 305 6.66 2.49 -24.13
N PHE A 306 6.22 1.62 -25.05
CA PHE A 306 6.84 1.52 -26.38
C PHE A 306 6.65 2.77 -27.26
N PRO A 307 5.43 3.28 -27.48
CA PRO A 307 5.25 4.47 -28.30
C PRO A 307 5.89 5.73 -27.71
N LEU A 308 6.06 5.82 -26.39
CA LEU A 308 6.82 6.91 -25.76
C LEU A 308 8.30 6.84 -26.12
N TRP A 309 8.94 5.68 -26.02
CA TRP A 309 10.37 5.52 -26.35
C TRP A 309 10.65 5.54 -27.86
N HIS A 310 9.69 5.13 -28.68
CA HIS A 310 9.81 5.19 -30.13
C HIS A 310 9.32 6.52 -30.73
N MET A 311 8.76 7.42 -29.90
CA MET A 311 8.14 8.68 -30.32
C MET A 311 7.17 8.50 -31.50
N GLY A 312 6.34 7.45 -31.45
CA GLY A 312 5.45 7.05 -32.54
C GLY A 312 4.86 5.65 -32.38
N ILE A 313 4.00 5.24 -33.32
CA ILE A 313 3.34 3.93 -33.27
C ILE A 313 4.37 2.81 -33.48
N SER A 314 4.55 1.97 -32.46
CA SER A 314 5.52 0.87 -32.42
C SER A 314 4.98 -0.46 -32.96
N GLY A 315 3.66 -0.61 -33.05
CA GLY A 315 2.95 -1.84 -33.38
C GLY A 315 2.50 -2.64 -32.14
N TYR A 316 3.14 -2.44 -30.98
CA TYR A 316 2.76 -3.09 -29.72
C TYR A 316 1.40 -2.62 -29.19
N GLU A 317 0.91 -1.46 -29.65
CA GLU A 317 -0.38 -0.87 -29.25
C GLU A 317 -1.56 -1.79 -29.59
N VAL A 318 -1.41 -2.68 -30.58
CA VAL A 318 -2.41 -3.70 -30.93
C VAL A 318 -2.76 -4.61 -29.75
N ILE A 319 -1.85 -4.77 -28.78
CA ILE A 319 -2.08 -5.60 -27.58
C ILE A 319 -3.21 -5.04 -26.69
N VAL A 320 -3.60 -3.77 -26.82
CA VAL A 320 -4.81 -3.23 -26.17
C VAL A 320 -6.06 -4.08 -26.52
N MET A 321 -6.07 -4.72 -27.69
CA MET A 321 -7.15 -5.61 -28.14
C MET A 321 -7.26 -6.92 -27.37
N CYS A 322 -6.34 -7.23 -26.45
CA CYS A 322 -6.39 -8.46 -25.65
C CYS A 322 -7.67 -8.56 -24.78
N THR A 323 -8.26 -7.43 -24.38
CA THR A 323 -9.51 -7.35 -23.60
C THR A 323 -10.73 -7.92 -24.33
N VAL A 324 -10.68 -8.00 -25.67
CA VAL A 324 -11.77 -8.42 -26.56
C VAL A 324 -11.92 -9.96 -26.65
N SER A 325 -11.13 -10.71 -25.88
CA SER A 325 -11.19 -12.17 -25.78
C SER A 325 -12.60 -12.77 -25.54
N PRO A 326 -13.61 -12.10 -24.95
CA PRO A 326 -14.96 -12.65 -24.85
C PRO A 326 -15.65 -12.96 -26.19
N PHE A 327 -15.17 -12.46 -27.34
CA PHE A 327 -15.66 -12.94 -28.64
C PHE A 327 -15.45 -14.44 -28.83
N LEU A 328 -14.43 -15.04 -28.21
CA LEU A 328 -14.19 -16.50 -28.25
C LEU A 328 -15.35 -17.30 -27.63
N LEU A 329 -16.11 -16.70 -26.71
CA LEU A 329 -17.31 -17.31 -26.12
C LEU A 329 -18.52 -17.32 -27.08
N GLY A 330 -18.40 -16.72 -28.26
CA GLY A 330 -19.37 -16.87 -29.35
C GLY A 330 -19.27 -18.23 -30.04
N ILE A 331 -18.11 -18.90 -29.95
CA ILE A 331 -17.92 -20.26 -30.46
C ILE A 331 -18.45 -21.25 -29.42
N PRO A 332 -19.52 -22.01 -29.68
CA PRO A 332 -20.16 -22.85 -28.65
C PRO A 332 -19.22 -23.87 -28.01
N ALA A 333 -18.31 -24.46 -28.80
CA ALA A 333 -17.31 -25.40 -28.31
C ALA A 333 -16.33 -24.76 -27.31
N LEU A 334 -15.80 -23.58 -27.64
CA LEU A 334 -14.90 -22.83 -26.75
C LEU A 334 -15.65 -22.31 -25.52
N ARG A 335 -16.88 -21.81 -25.69
CA ARG A 335 -17.74 -21.39 -24.58
C ARG A 335 -17.94 -22.52 -23.57
N SER A 336 -18.32 -23.71 -24.04
CA SER A 336 -18.50 -24.90 -23.21
C SER A 336 -17.20 -25.30 -22.51
N LEU A 337 -16.08 -25.30 -23.24
CA LEU A 337 -14.75 -25.62 -22.69
C LEU A 337 -14.35 -24.67 -21.57
N VAL A 338 -14.42 -23.35 -21.79
CA VAL A 338 -14.05 -22.32 -20.82
C VAL A 338 -14.93 -22.40 -19.58
N ILE A 339 -16.25 -22.53 -19.76
CA ILE A 339 -17.20 -22.61 -18.64
C ILE A 339 -16.99 -23.89 -17.82
N LYS A 340 -16.69 -25.02 -18.47
CA LYS A 340 -16.37 -26.29 -17.79
C LYS A 340 -15.04 -26.24 -17.03
N HIS A 341 -14.05 -25.55 -17.58
CA HIS A 341 -12.69 -25.45 -17.02
C HIS A 341 -12.35 -24.06 -16.48
N ILE A 342 -13.34 -23.37 -15.92
CA ILE A 342 -13.24 -21.96 -15.53
C ILE A 342 -12.11 -21.69 -14.52
N ARG A 343 -11.89 -22.65 -13.61
CA ARG A 343 -10.80 -22.62 -12.64
C ARG A 343 -9.44 -22.58 -13.34
N THR A 344 -9.24 -23.40 -14.37
CA THR A 344 -7.97 -23.45 -15.11
C THR A 344 -7.72 -22.13 -15.83
N VAL A 345 -8.74 -21.56 -16.49
CA VAL A 345 -8.60 -20.27 -17.19
C VAL A 345 -8.27 -19.13 -16.21
N HIS A 346 -8.91 -19.10 -15.03
CA HIS A 346 -8.56 -18.15 -13.96
C HIS A 346 -7.16 -18.36 -13.38
N PHE A 347 -6.66 -19.59 -13.29
CA PHE A 347 -5.28 -19.83 -12.87
C PHE A 347 -4.28 -19.32 -13.90
N LEU A 348 -4.54 -19.59 -15.19
CA LEU A 348 -3.69 -19.14 -16.27
C LEU A 348 -3.66 -17.61 -16.37
N SER A 349 -4.77 -16.91 -16.04
CA SER A 349 -4.77 -15.44 -16.03
C SER A 349 -3.82 -14.85 -14.99
N LEU A 350 -3.48 -15.58 -13.91
CA LEU A 350 -2.52 -15.12 -12.91
C LEU A 350 -1.08 -15.00 -13.45
N ALA A 351 -0.80 -15.49 -14.66
CA ALA A 351 0.48 -15.24 -15.33
C ALA A 351 0.78 -13.74 -15.48
N GLY A 352 -0.26 -12.89 -15.62
CA GLY A 352 -0.08 -11.43 -15.65
C GLY A 352 0.51 -10.86 -14.37
N LEU A 353 0.24 -11.46 -13.20
CA LEU A 353 0.84 -11.05 -11.92
C LEU A 353 2.29 -11.50 -11.76
N LEU A 354 2.72 -12.51 -12.53
CA LEU A 354 4.11 -12.99 -12.52
C LEU A 354 4.98 -12.25 -13.55
N ALA A 355 4.40 -11.36 -14.35
CA ALA A 355 5.13 -10.62 -15.38
C ALA A 355 6.25 -9.74 -14.80
N TYR A 356 6.16 -9.33 -13.53
CA TYR A 356 7.25 -8.63 -12.83
C TYR A 356 8.54 -9.45 -12.68
N LEU A 357 8.51 -10.78 -12.89
CA LEU A 357 9.71 -11.61 -12.92
C LEU A 357 10.44 -11.54 -14.25
N ILE A 358 9.85 -10.89 -15.26
CA ILE A 358 10.38 -10.78 -16.61
C ILE A 358 11.10 -9.44 -16.76
N PRO A 359 12.44 -9.43 -16.90
CA PRO A 359 13.19 -8.18 -17.04
C PRO A 359 12.92 -7.49 -18.37
N SER A 360 12.74 -8.23 -19.46
CA SER A 360 12.55 -7.61 -20.77
C SER A 360 11.16 -6.96 -20.93
N PRO A 361 11.11 -5.67 -21.33
CA PRO A 361 9.89 -4.94 -21.64
C PRO A 361 8.87 -5.71 -22.49
N GLU A 362 9.32 -6.31 -23.60
CA GLU A 362 8.46 -6.90 -24.62
C GLU A 362 7.76 -8.16 -24.08
N LEU A 363 8.53 -9.05 -23.46
CA LEU A 363 8.00 -10.29 -22.88
C LEU A 363 7.12 -10.00 -21.67
N ARG A 364 7.43 -8.96 -20.89
CA ARG A 364 6.57 -8.49 -19.79
C ARG A 364 5.21 -8.04 -20.34
N LEU A 365 5.20 -7.25 -21.41
CA LEU A 365 3.97 -6.83 -22.09
C LEU A 365 3.16 -8.03 -22.59
N PHE A 366 3.77 -9.01 -23.26
CA PHE A 366 3.06 -10.19 -23.73
C PHE A 366 2.46 -11.03 -22.59
N ALA A 367 3.18 -11.17 -21.47
CA ALA A 367 2.68 -11.87 -20.29
C ALA A 367 1.48 -11.16 -19.64
N VAL A 368 1.53 -9.82 -19.53
CA VAL A 368 0.41 -9.00 -19.04
C VAL A 368 -0.78 -9.09 -19.99
N GLY A 369 -0.56 -8.95 -21.31
CA GLY A 369 -1.61 -9.07 -22.32
C GLY A 369 -2.30 -10.43 -22.31
N LEU A 370 -1.54 -11.52 -22.15
CA LEU A 370 -2.11 -12.86 -21.97
C LEU A 370 -2.93 -12.96 -20.69
N GLY A 371 -2.41 -12.44 -19.57
CA GLY A 371 -3.10 -12.40 -18.28
C GLY A 371 -4.43 -11.66 -18.36
N VAL A 372 -4.44 -10.45 -18.93
CA VAL A 372 -5.64 -9.62 -19.12
C VAL A 372 -6.65 -10.31 -20.06
N SER A 373 -6.19 -10.87 -21.18
CA SER A 373 -7.04 -11.62 -22.12
C SER A 373 -7.77 -12.77 -21.43
N LEU A 374 -7.04 -13.61 -20.69
CA LEU A 374 -7.63 -14.74 -19.96
C LEU A 374 -8.52 -14.27 -18.81
N SER A 375 -8.20 -13.14 -18.18
CA SER A 375 -9.01 -12.54 -17.12
C SER A 375 -10.36 -12.03 -17.66
N CYS A 376 -10.37 -11.28 -18.77
CA CYS A 376 -11.60 -10.83 -19.43
C CYS A 376 -12.46 -12.01 -19.90
N LEU A 377 -11.83 -13.06 -20.43
CA LEU A 377 -12.51 -14.27 -20.87
C LEU A 377 -13.16 -15.01 -19.70
N SER A 378 -12.42 -15.21 -18.61
CA SER A 378 -12.88 -15.94 -17.44
C SER A 378 -13.97 -15.20 -16.66
N TRP A 379 -13.83 -13.89 -16.43
CA TRP A 379 -14.87 -13.09 -15.78
C TRP A 379 -16.16 -13.05 -16.59
N SER A 380 -16.07 -12.87 -17.92
CA SER A 380 -17.25 -12.91 -18.80
C SER A 380 -17.93 -14.29 -18.75
N ALA A 381 -17.15 -15.37 -18.73
CA ALA A 381 -17.67 -16.72 -18.61
C ALA A 381 -18.31 -17.02 -17.24
N ILE A 382 -17.73 -16.56 -16.13
CA ILE A 382 -18.32 -16.70 -14.78
C ILE A 382 -19.66 -15.97 -14.70
N LEU A 383 -19.69 -14.69 -15.09
CA LEU A 383 -20.89 -13.87 -15.02
C LEU A 383 -22.01 -14.48 -15.89
N TYR A 384 -21.65 -15.00 -17.08
CA TYR A 384 -22.60 -15.70 -17.94
C TYR A 384 -23.06 -17.05 -17.38
N ALA A 385 -22.16 -17.86 -16.80
CA ALA A 385 -22.50 -19.15 -16.22
C ALA A 385 -23.45 -19.01 -15.02
N GLU A 386 -23.32 -17.94 -14.23
CA GLU A 386 -24.14 -17.69 -13.05
C GLU A 386 -25.45 -16.93 -13.33
N ARG A 387 -25.77 -16.62 -14.61
CA ARG A 387 -26.96 -15.84 -15.03
C ARG A 387 -28.31 -16.38 -14.56
N SER A 388 -28.40 -17.68 -14.28
CA SER A 388 -29.60 -18.35 -13.79
C SER A 388 -29.80 -18.18 -12.27
N GLN A 389 -28.72 -17.88 -11.54
CA GLN A 389 -28.68 -17.76 -10.08
C GLN A 389 -28.49 -16.30 -9.67
N SER A 390 -29.60 -15.56 -9.58
CA SER A 390 -29.56 -14.10 -9.35
C SER A 390 -28.77 -13.67 -8.11
N ALA A 391 -28.84 -14.45 -7.03
CA ALA A 391 -28.10 -14.17 -5.79
C ALA A 391 -26.57 -14.31 -5.92
N ARG A 392 -26.09 -15.26 -6.72
CA ARG A 392 -24.67 -15.48 -6.92
C ARG A 392 -24.08 -14.48 -7.92
N LEU A 393 -24.79 -14.27 -9.03
CA LEU A 393 -24.46 -13.23 -10.01
C LEU A 393 -24.30 -11.85 -9.33
N GLU A 394 -25.25 -11.48 -8.48
CA GLU A 394 -25.18 -10.21 -7.74
C GLU A 394 -23.97 -10.18 -6.80
N GLY A 395 -23.67 -11.27 -6.10
CA GLY A 395 -22.44 -11.41 -5.31
C GLY A 395 -21.16 -11.24 -6.15
N ARG A 396 -21.10 -11.82 -7.35
CA ARG A 396 -19.97 -11.65 -8.29
C ARG A 396 -19.79 -10.22 -8.75
N ILE A 397 -20.90 -9.54 -9.09
CA ILE A 397 -20.85 -8.13 -9.50
C ILE A 397 -20.39 -7.25 -8.33
N LEU A 398 -20.93 -7.48 -7.13
CA LEU A 398 -20.50 -6.79 -5.92
C LEU A 398 -19.02 -7.03 -5.61
N ALA A 399 -18.57 -8.27 -5.69
CA ALA A 399 -17.17 -8.63 -5.50
C ALA A 399 -16.25 -7.94 -6.51
N TRP A 400 -16.67 -7.85 -7.77
CA TRP A 400 -15.93 -7.14 -8.82
C TRP A 400 -15.88 -5.62 -8.58
N SER A 401 -17.00 -5.00 -8.19
CA SER A 401 -17.07 -3.57 -7.85
C SER A 401 -16.29 -3.23 -6.58
N ILE A 402 -16.43 -4.01 -5.52
CA ILE A 402 -15.65 -3.84 -4.28
C ILE A 402 -14.17 -4.15 -4.54
N GLY A 403 -13.85 -5.04 -5.47
CA GLY A 403 -12.49 -5.28 -5.95
C GLY A 403 -11.84 -4.03 -6.55
N LEU A 404 -12.59 -3.19 -7.27
CA LEU A 404 -12.12 -1.88 -7.74
C LEU A 404 -11.81 -0.94 -6.56
N ILE A 405 -12.72 -0.87 -5.59
CA ILE A 405 -12.52 -0.08 -4.35
C ILE A 405 -11.27 -0.55 -3.61
N ALA A 406 -11.08 -1.87 -3.46
CA ALA A 406 -9.89 -2.44 -2.85
C ALA A 406 -8.62 -2.10 -3.65
N SER A 407 -8.69 -2.07 -4.98
CA SER A 407 -7.58 -1.65 -5.85
C SER A 407 -7.26 -0.16 -5.67
N GLY A 408 -8.29 0.70 -5.62
CA GLY A 408 -8.15 2.11 -5.33
C GLY A 408 -7.57 2.38 -3.95
N ILE A 409 -7.98 1.65 -2.91
CA ILE A 409 -7.40 1.75 -1.56
C ILE A 409 -5.96 1.26 -1.53
N ALA A 410 -5.64 0.17 -2.25
CA ALA A 410 -4.26 -0.31 -2.35
C ALA A 410 -3.36 0.75 -3.01
N LYS A 411 -3.81 1.35 -4.12
CA LYS A 411 -3.12 2.48 -4.75
C LYS A 411 -3.01 3.66 -3.78
N PHE A 412 -4.10 4.05 -3.13
CA PHE A 412 -4.11 5.13 -2.14
C PHE A 412 -3.16 4.87 -0.95
N ALA A 413 -3.00 3.64 -0.49
CA ALA A 413 -2.05 3.28 0.58
C ALA A 413 -0.59 3.22 0.11
N PHE A 414 -0.34 3.13 -1.20
CA PHE A 414 0.98 2.99 -1.81
C PHE A 414 1.27 4.14 -2.79
N TRP A 415 0.82 5.36 -2.47
CA TRP A 415 1.04 6.58 -3.26
C TRP A 415 0.72 6.39 -4.74
N THR A 416 -0.51 5.96 -5.02
CA THR A 416 -1.10 5.73 -6.35
C THR A 416 -0.49 4.57 -7.16
N ASN A 417 0.55 3.89 -6.68
CA ASN A 417 1.03 2.66 -7.29
C ASN A 417 0.27 1.44 -6.75
N ASN A 418 -0.13 0.53 -7.63
CA ASN A 418 -0.69 -0.75 -7.18
C ASN A 418 0.47 -1.69 -6.80
N PRO A 419 0.48 -2.23 -5.57
CA PRO A 419 1.62 -3.03 -5.09
C PRO A 419 1.75 -4.39 -5.77
N ILE A 420 0.80 -4.81 -6.63
CA ILE A 420 0.88 -6.07 -7.39
C ILE A 420 1.02 -5.86 -8.90
N TRP A 421 1.37 -4.64 -9.32
CA TRP A 421 1.60 -4.33 -10.74
C TRP A 421 2.89 -4.99 -11.27
N PRO A 422 2.95 -5.24 -12.60
CA PRO A 422 4.11 -5.82 -13.25
C PRO A 422 5.32 -4.87 -13.32
N ILE A 423 5.12 -3.56 -13.12
CA ILE A 423 6.18 -2.52 -13.15
C ILE A 423 6.77 -2.22 -11.76
N VAL A 424 6.31 -2.93 -10.71
CA VAL A 424 6.85 -2.83 -9.35
C VAL A 424 7.49 -4.16 -8.95
N HIS A 425 8.47 -4.11 -8.07
CA HIS A 425 9.21 -5.23 -7.49
C HIS A 425 9.65 -4.88 -6.06
N ALA A 426 10.24 -5.84 -5.34
CA ALA A 426 10.50 -5.67 -3.90
C ALA A 426 11.30 -4.41 -3.54
N GLN A 427 12.30 -4.04 -4.35
CA GLN A 427 13.15 -2.88 -4.12
C GLN A 427 12.43 -1.54 -4.35
N ASN A 428 11.50 -1.45 -5.32
CA ASN A 428 10.71 -0.24 -5.56
C ASN A 428 9.31 -0.26 -4.88
N GLY A 429 9.04 -1.24 -4.01
CA GLY A 429 7.87 -1.27 -3.12
C GLY A 429 6.76 -2.24 -3.49
N GLY A 430 6.99 -3.12 -4.47
CA GLY A 430 6.07 -4.18 -4.90
C GLY A 430 5.93 -5.32 -3.89
N TRP A 431 4.72 -5.86 -3.79
CA TRP A 431 4.29 -6.97 -2.92
C TRP A 431 3.79 -8.17 -3.75
N ASN A 432 4.31 -8.31 -4.97
CA ASN A 432 3.83 -9.26 -5.98
C ASN A 432 3.77 -10.70 -5.47
N ASN A 433 4.77 -11.15 -4.70
CA ASN A 433 4.78 -12.51 -4.13
C ASN A 433 3.59 -12.79 -3.20
N LEU A 434 3.32 -11.87 -2.27
CA LEU A 434 2.17 -11.98 -1.37
C LEU A 434 0.87 -11.85 -2.18
N GLY A 435 0.83 -10.90 -3.10
CA GLY A 435 -0.28 -10.67 -4.01
C GLY A 435 -0.68 -11.92 -4.79
N PHE A 436 0.31 -12.60 -5.36
CA PHE A 436 0.16 -13.83 -6.12
C PHE A 436 -0.27 -15.01 -5.24
N ALA A 437 0.35 -15.19 -4.06
CA ALA A 437 -0.02 -16.26 -3.13
C ALA A 437 -1.49 -16.15 -2.69
N LEU A 438 -1.93 -14.93 -2.35
CA LEU A 438 -3.33 -14.66 -2.03
C LEU A 438 -4.24 -14.84 -3.25
N ALA A 439 -3.78 -14.50 -4.47
CA ALA A 439 -4.54 -14.71 -5.70
C ALA A 439 -4.78 -16.21 -5.98
N VAL A 440 -3.76 -17.05 -5.77
CA VAL A 440 -3.88 -18.51 -5.88
C VAL A 440 -4.94 -19.03 -4.90
N LEU A 441 -4.88 -18.63 -3.62
CA LEU A 441 -5.86 -19.02 -2.61
C LEU A 441 -7.27 -18.52 -2.95
N ALA A 442 -7.37 -17.28 -3.43
CA ALA A 442 -8.62 -16.68 -3.86
C ALA A 442 -9.24 -17.46 -5.03
N VAL A 443 -8.48 -17.79 -6.07
CA VAL A 443 -8.96 -18.58 -7.22
C VAL A 443 -9.38 -20.00 -6.79
N LEU A 444 -8.60 -20.67 -5.93
CA LEU A 444 -8.96 -22.00 -5.39
C LEU A 444 -10.32 -21.97 -4.69
N ARG A 445 -10.61 -20.87 -3.99
CA ARG A 445 -11.83 -20.72 -3.19
C ARG A 445 -13.01 -20.22 -4.01
N SER A 446 -12.84 -19.15 -4.78
CA SER A 446 -13.88 -18.49 -5.59
C SER A 446 -14.46 -19.42 -6.66
N THR A 447 -13.64 -20.32 -7.21
CA THR A 447 -14.05 -21.28 -8.26
C THR A 447 -14.50 -22.64 -7.73
N ARG A 448 -14.51 -22.88 -6.41
CA ARG A 448 -14.91 -24.18 -5.83
C ARG A 448 -16.38 -24.52 -6.04
N ARG A 449 -17.25 -23.51 -6.04
CA ARG A 449 -18.73 -23.68 -5.97
C ARG A 449 -19.43 -23.59 -7.32
N VAL A 450 -18.72 -23.69 -8.45
CA VAL A 450 -19.37 -23.60 -9.77
C VAL A 450 -20.09 -24.91 -10.06
N ASN A 451 -21.35 -25.03 -9.61
CA ASN A 451 -22.29 -26.00 -10.15
C ASN A 451 -22.71 -25.49 -11.54
N VAL A 452 -21.82 -25.71 -12.50
CA VAL A 452 -22.02 -25.42 -13.91
C VAL A 452 -23.09 -26.37 -14.42
N SER A 453 -24.37 -26.01 -14.29
CA SER A 453 -25.32 -26.44 -15.31
C SER A 453 -24.93 -25.68 -16.57
N GLY A 454 -24.03 -26.27 -17.35
CA GLY A 454 -23.71 -25.83 -18.71
C GLY A 454 -24.85 -26.14 -19.68
N GLY A 455 -26.03 -26.52 -19.16
CA GLY A 455 -27.22 -26.72 -19.95
C GLY A 455 -27.73 -25.38 -20.42
N ASP A 456 -28.06 -25.33 -21.71
CA ASP A 456 -29.03 -24.39 -22.24
C ASP A 456 -30.26 -24.44 -21.34
N VAL A 457 -30.40 -23.47 -20.43
CA VAL A 457 -31.71 -23.17 -19.89
C VAL A 457 -32.44 -22.54 -21.05
N ASP A 458 -33.25 -23.38 -21.69
CA ASP A 458 -34.26 -23.09 -22.68
C ASP A 458 -34.76 -21.66 -22.60
N ASN A 459 -34.87 -21.03 -23.78
CA ASN A 459 -35.68 -19.85 -24.08
C ASN A 459 -36.63 -19.44 -22.95
N VAL A 460 -36.12 -18.67 -21.98
CA VAL A 460 -36.96 -18.10 -20.93
C VAL A 460 -37.73 -16.97 -21.60
N GLY A 461 -38.94 -17.29 -22.05
CA GLY A 461 -39.86 -16.41 -22.77
C GLY A 461 -40.02 -15.06 -22.05
N GLY A 462 -39.59 -14.02 -22.74
CA GLY A 462 -39.73 -12.62 -22.38
C GLY A 462 -39.07 -11.77 -23.47
N PRO A 463 -39.55 -10.54 -23.74
CA PRO A 463 -38.92 -9.66 -24.72
C PRO A 463 -37.48 -9.37 -24.30
N LYS A 464 -36.50 -9.83 -25.09
CA LYS A 464 -35.08 -9.56 -24.85
C LYS A 464 -34.78 -8.13 -25.31
N GLY A 465 -34.10 -7.33 -24.50
CA GLY A 465 -33.57 -6.02 -24.93
C GLY A 465 -32.54 -6.17 -26.07
N SER A 466 -32.05 -5.06 -26.62
CA SER A 466 -30.99 -5.13 -27.63
C SER A 466 -29.66 -5.57 -26.99
N PRO A 467 -29.02 -6.65 -27.48
CA PRO A 467 -27.72 -7.10 -26.96
C PRO A 467 -26.61 -6.07 -27.19
N ILE A 468 -26.65 -5.35 -28.32
CA ILE A 468 -25.65 -4.33 -28.66
C ILE A 468 -25.75 -3.14 -27.69
N LEU A 469 -26.97 -2.68 -27.37
CA LEU A 469 -27.16 -1.60 -26.40
C LEU A 469 -26.71 -2.00 -24.99
N ALA A 470 -26.90 -3.27 -24.59
CA ALA A 470 -26.35 -3.78 -23.35
C ALA A 470 -24.81 -3.83 -23.37
N GLY A 471 -24.20 -4.16 -24.53
CA GLY A 471 -22.76 -4.07 -24.75
C GLY A 471 -22.23 -2.63 -24.66
N PHE A 472 -22.93 -1.65 -25.23
CA PHE A 472 -22.61 -0.23 -25.06
C PHE A 472 -22.66 0.21 -23.59
N GLY A 473 -23.67 -0.24 -22.85
CA GLY A 473 -23.75 -0.03 -21.41
C GLY A 473 -22.53 -0.54 -20.64
N LEU A 474 -22.04 -1.74 -20.99
CA LEU A 474 -20.80 -2.27 -20.43
C LEU A 474 -19.59 -1.42 -20.81
N ALA A 475 -19.49 -1.01 -22.07
CA ALA A 475 -18.37 -0.19 -22.54
C ALA A 475 -18.27 1.13 -21.77
N GLY A 476 -19.37 1.86 -21.65
CA GLY A 476 -19.43 3.11 -20.90
C GLY A 476 -19.14 2.92 -19.41
N LEU A 477 -19.66 1.85 -18.79
CA LEU A 477 -19.36 1.52 -17.39
C LEU A 477 -17.87 1.19 -17.19
N PHE A 478 -17.31 0.25 -17.96
CA PHE A 478 -15.90 -0.12 -17.82
C PHE A 478 -14.97 1.07 -18.07
N PHE A 479 -15.26 1.87 -19.10
CA PHE A 479 -14.48 3.04 -19.42
C PHE A 479 -14.55 4.07 -18.28
N GLY A 480 -15.75 4.46 -17.84
CA GLY A 480 -15.90 5.45 -16.76
C GLY A 480 -15.30 4.99 -15.43
N LEU A 481 -15.44 3.71 -15.08
CA LEU A 481 -14.80 3.15 -13.89
C LEU A 481 -13.27 3.15 -14.01
N HIS A 482 -12.72 2.86 -15.19
CA HIS A 482 -11.28 2.83 -15.39
C HIS A 482 -10.68 4.24 -15.50
N SER A 483 -11.25 5.13 -16.31
CA SER A 483 -10.71 6.47 -16.52
C SER A 483 -10.82 7.36 -15.30
N LEU A 484 -11.88 7.22 -14.48
CA LEU A 484 -12.16 8.15 -13.38
C LEU A 484 -11.97 7.56 -11.99
N LEU A 485 -12.24 6.26 -11.79
CA LEU A 485 -12.35 5.65 -10.45
C LEU A 485 -11.30 4.58 -10.16
N SER A 486 -10.35 4.36 -11.08
CA SER A 486 -9.23 3.43 -10.86
C SER A 486 -8.11 4.02 -9.99
N ASP A 487 -8.19 5.31 -9.67
CA ASP A 487 -7.38 5.98 -8.66
C ASP A 487 -8.18 7.06 -7.94
N SER A 488 -7.83 7.35 -6.70
CA SER A 488 -8.51 8.34 -5.87
C SER A 488 -8.19 9.79 -6.24
N SER A 489 -7.07 10.03 -6.92
CA SER A 489 -6.54 11.36 -7.22
C SER A 489 -6.91 11.87 -8.63
N THR A 490 -7.36 11.01 -9.55
CA THR A 490 -7.72 11.41 -10.93
C THR A 490 -8.70 12.58 -10.98
N MET A 491 -9.87 12.46 -10.32
CA MET A 491 -10.86 13.54 -10.32
C MET A 491 -10.42 14.77 -9.51
N THR A 492 -9.50 14.60 -8.56
CA THR A 492 -8.92 15.69 -7.76
C THR A 492 -8.02 16.55 -8.64
N LEU A 493 -7.13 15.92 -9.42
CA LEU A 493 -6.23 16.63 -10.33
C LEU A 493 -6.99 17.23 -11.52
N TRP A 494 -8.14 16.65 -11.91
CA TRP A 494 -8.95 17.20 -13.00
C TRP A 494 -9.53 18.58 -12.71
N VAL A 495 -9.75 18.89 -11.43
CA VAL A 495 -10.35 20.15 -10.98
C VAL A 495 -9.33 21.06 -10.29
N TRP A 496 -8.05 20.73 -10.36
CA TRP A 496 -6.97 21.50 -9.77
C TRP A 496 -6.69 22.78 -10.56
N GLU A 497 -6.51 23.90 -9.86
CA GLU A 497 -6.25 25.23 -10.46
C GLU A 497 -5.04 25.95 -9.85
N GLY A 498 -4.23 25.28 -9.01
CA GLY A 498 -3.05 25.89 -8.38
C GLY A 498 -3.33 26.62 -7.06
N TYR A 499 -2.50 27.61 -6.74
CA TYR A 499 -2.50 28.36 -5.48
C TYR A 499 -3.09 29.77 -5.65
N PRO A 500 -3.79 30.33 -4.63
CA PRO A 500 -4.11 29.69 -3.35
C PRO A 500 -5.08 28.52 -3.51
N VAL A 501 -4.89 27.45 -2.73
CA VAL A 501 -5.65 26.21 -2.85
C VAL A 501 -7.13 26.47 -2.56
N ARG A 502 -7.98 26.33 -3.58
CA ARG A 502 -9.44 26.50 -3.50
C ARG A 502 -10.21 25.21 -3.71
N GLY A 503 -9.53 24.13 -4.10
CA GLY A 503 -10.13 22.85 -4.44
C GLY A 503 -9.69 21.70 -3.51
N PRO A 504 -10.08 20.46 -3.84
CA PRO A 504 -9.58 19.28 -3.17
C PRO A 504 -8.06 19.10 -3.42
N ILE A 505 -7.34 18.60 -2.42
CA ILE A 505 -5.96 18.14 -2.53
C ILE A 505 -5.91 16.61 -2.62
N ALA A 506 -4.77 16.03 -3.01
CA ALA A 506 -4.69 14.58 -3.24
C ALA A 506 -5.07 13.71 -2.02
N ALA A 507 -4.90 14.22 -0.78
CA ALA A 507 -5.39 13.57 0.44
C ALA A 507 -6.92 13.46 0.52
N ASN A 508 -7.67 14.36 -0.15
CA ASN A 508 -9.13 14.30 -0.25
C ASN A 508 -9.63 13.18 -1.15
N GLY A 509 -8.74 12.45 -1.85
CA GLY A 509 -9.11 11.28 -2.65
C GLY A 509 -9.88 10.19 -1.87
N VAL A 510 -9.79 10.17 -0.54
CA VAL A 510 -10.65 9.33 0.33
C VAL A 510 -12.14 9.60 0.12
N LEU A 511 -12.55 10.82 -0.21
CA LEU A 511 -13.95 11.17 -0.49
C LEU A 511 -14.45 10.48 -1.77
N THR A 512 -13.60 10.34 -2.78
CA THR A 512 -13.89 9.55 -3.98
C THR A 512 -14.14 8.08 -3.61
N ILE A 513 -13.28 7.49 -2.77
CA ILE A 513 -13.41 6.09 -2.32
C ILE A 513 -14.71 5.89 -1.54
N LEU A 514 -15.03 6.79 -0.60
CA LEU A 514 -16.28 6.77 0.16
C LEU A 514 -17.50 6.91 -0.77
N ALA A 515 -17.44 7.77 -1.77
CA ALA A 515 -18.49 7.93 -2.77
C ALA A 515 -18.68 6.64 -3.61
N MET A 516 -17.60 5.93 -3.96
CA MET A 516 -17.70 4.63 -4.61
C MET A 516 -18.42 3.61 -3.73
N GLY A 517 -18.09 3.55 -2.43
CA GLY A 517 -18.77 2.67 -1.47
C GLY A 517 -20.24 3.00 -1.28
N VAL A 518 -20.57 4.29 -1.18
CA VAL A 518 -21.97 4.77 -1.17
C VAL A 518 -22.69 4.35 -2.45
N GLY A 519 -22.06 4.48 -3.62
CA GLY A 519 -22.60 4.01 -4.89
C GLY A 519 -22.92 2.52 -4.91
N VAL A 520 -22.00 1.68 -4.43
CA VAL A 520 -22.23 0.23 -4.30
C VAL A 520 -23.42 -0.06 -3.38
N ALA A 521 -23.45 0.54 -2.19
CA ALA A 521 -24.55 0.36 -1.23
C ALA A 521 -25.89 0.85 -1.82
N PHE A 522 -25.90 2.03 -2.44
CA PHE A 522 -27.08 2.61 -3.08
C PHE A 522 -27.60 1.73 -4.22
N GLY A 523 -26.72 1.19 -5.06
CA GLY A 523 -27.05 0.25 -6.14
C GLY A 523 -27.72 -1.04 -5.66
N THR A 524 -27.37 -1.52 -4.46
CA THR A 524 -28.01 -2.70 -3.85
C THR A 524 -29.37 -2.41 -3.24
N ILE A 525 -29.53 -1.26 -2.58
CA ILE A 525 -30.74 -0.92 -1.82
C ILE A 525 -31.81 -0.32 -2.74
N TYR A 526 -31.43 0.58 -3.65
CA TYR A 526 -32.33 1.44 -4.43
C TYR A 526 -32.33 1.11 -5.92
N ARG A 527 -32.33 -0.19 -6.26
CA ARG A 527 -32.21 -0.68 -7.64
C ARG A 527 -33.25 -0.14 -8.62
N GLU A 528 -34.45 0.18 -8.16
CA GLU A 528 -35.51 0.73 -9.00
C GLU A 528 -35.20 2.18 -9.40
N ILE A 529 -34.68 2.97 -8.47
CA ILE A 529 -34.30 4.39 -8.67
C ILE A 529 -33.12 4.50 -9.64
N VAL A 530 -32.09 3.67 -9.46
CA VAL A 530 -30.87 3.68 -10.29
C VAL A 530 -31.16 3.44 -11.78
N THR A 531 -32.25 2.73 -12.10
CA THR A 531 -32.65 2.47 -13.49
C THR A 531 -33.59 3.52 -14.09
N THR A 532 -33.88 4.61 -13.38
CA THR A 532 -34.74 5.70 -13.89
C THR A 532 -33.95 6.67 -14.75
N TRP A 533 -34.63 7.29 -15.73
CA TRP A 533 -34.06 8.37 -16.53
C TRP A 533 -33.71 9.60 -15.69
N MET A 534 -34.44 9.85 -14.61
CA MET A 534 -34.18 10.99 -13.73
C MET A 534 -32.84 10.84 -13.00
N TYR A 535 -32.53 9.62 -12.54
CA TYR A 535 -31.22 9.32 -11.95
C TYR A 535 -30.09 9.42 -12.98
N PHE A 536 -30.32 8.94 -14.21
CA PHE A 536 -29.37 9.10 -15.30
C PHE A 536 -29.13 10.58 -15.67
N LEU A 537 -30.17 11.42 -15.68
CA LEU A 537 -30.03 12.85 -15.91
C LEU A 537 -29.24 13.54 -14.80
N ALA A 538 -29.40 13.10 -13.55
CA ALA A 538 -28.55 13.56 -12.44
C ALA A 538 -27.08 13.19 -12.68
N ALA A 539 -26.81 11.94 -13.11
CA ALA A 539 -25.47 11.49 -13.48
C ALA A 539 -24.86 12.30 -14.63
N CYS A 540 -25.65 12.66 -15.64
CA CYS A 540 -25.21 13.58 -16.70
C CYS A 540 -24.92 14.98 -16.16
N GLY A 541 -25.68 15.44 -15.16
CA GLY A 541 -25.42 16.69 -14.44
C GLY A 541 -24.08 16.66 -13.70
N GLY A 542 -23.76 15.57 -12.99
CA GLY A 542 -22.45 15.40 -12.34
C GLY A 542 -21.29 15.34 -13.33
N ALA A 543 -21.48 14.62 -14.45
CA ALA A 543 -20.52 14.61 -15.55
C ALA A 543 -20.27 16.02 -16.13
N TYR A 544 -21.33 16.80 -16.37
CA TYR A 544 -21.23 18.18 -16.82
C TYR A 544 -20.48 19.06 -15.79
N LEU A 545 -20.83 18.95 -14.51
CA LEU A 545 -20.16 19.71 -13.44
C LEU A 545 -18.66 19.41 -13.40
N LEU A 546 -18.27 18.14 -13.46
CA LEU A 546 -16.87 17.72 -13.44
C LEU A 546 -16.09 18.21 -14.67
N THR A 547 -16.71 18.22 -15.85
CA THR A 547 -16.05 18.64 -17.09
C THR A 547 -15.97 20.16 -17.24
N SER A 548 -16.94 20.91 -16.72
CA SER A 548 -17.06 22.35 -16.96
C SER A 548 -16.59 23.25 -15.82
N PHE A 549 -16.43 22.73 -14.60
CA PHE A 549 -16.05 23.53 -13.43
C PHE A 549 -14.79 22.99 -12.75
N GLY A 550 -13.95 23.90 -12.23
CA GLY A 550 -12.81 23.57 -11.37
C GLY A 550 -13.15 23.52 -9.88
N ASN A 551 -12.15 23.28 -9.06
CA ASN A 551 -12.19 23.26 -7.59
C ASN A 551 -13.29 22.33 -7.02
N TRP A 552 -13.83 22.67 -5.85
CA TRP A 552 -14.87 21.90 -5.17
C TRP A 552 -16.16 21.72 -6.00
N ALA A 553 -16.52 22.69 -6.84
CA ALA A 553 -17.73 22.62 -7.66
C ALA A 553 -17.64 21.47 -8.68
N GLY A 554 -16.51 21.37 -9.40
CA GLY A 554 -16.25 20.24 -10.28
C GLY A 554 -16.12 18.92 -9.51
N TYR A 555 -15.45 18.95 -8.35
CA TYR A 555 -15.24 17.76 -7.54
C TYR A 555 -16.56 17.13 -7.04
N ILE A 556 -17.52 17.96 -6.61
CA ILE A 556 -18.86 17.48 -6.22
C ILE A 556 -19.54 16.76 -7.40
N GLY A 557 -19.39 17.26 -8.63
CA GLY A 557 -19.82 16.57 -9.84
C GLY A 557 -19.16 15.21 -10.02
N GLY A 558 -17.85 15.11 -9.75
CA GLY A 558 -17.11 13.85 -9.75
C GLY A 558 -17.55 12.86 -8.67
N LEU A 559 -17.87 13.33 -7.46
CA LEU A 559 -18.40 12.48 -6.39
C LEU A 559 -19.79 11.91 -6.76
N GLU A 560 -20.66 12.74 -7.35
CA GLU A 560 -21.96 12.28 -7.88
C GLU A 560 -21.76 11.22 -8.97
N LEU A 561 -20.84 11.46 -9.91
CA LEU A 561 -20.54 10.53 -10.99
C LEU A 561 -19.97 9.20 -10.45
N ALA A 562 -19.14 9.23 -9.40
CA ALA A 562 -18.64 8.05 -8.72
C ALA A 562 -19.76 7.21 -8.09
N VAL A 563 -20.70 7.85 -7.39
CA VAL A 563 -21.89 7.18 -6.83
C VAL A 563 -22.72 6.58 -7.95
N SER A 564 -22.97 7.34 -9.02
CA SER A 564 -23.78 6.95 -10.16
C SER A 564 -23.18 5.73 -10.90
N LEU A 565 -21.92 5.78 -11.33
CA LEU A 565 -21.25 4.68 -12.04
C LEU A 565 -21.22 3.39 -11.20
N MET A 566 -20.83 3.49 -9.92
CA MET A 566 -20.76 2.32 -9.03
C MET A 566 -22.14 1.72 -8.76
N SER A 567 -23.17 2.55 -8.61
CA SER A 567 -24.55 2.08 -8.42
C SER A 567 -25.13 1.38 -9.65
N MET A 568 -24.74 1.81 -10.86
CA MET A 568 -25.22 1.30 -12.14
C MET A 568 -24.58 -0.05 -12.55
N ALA A 569 -23.51 -0.50 -11.86
CA ALA A 569 -22.83 -1.75 -12.18
C ALA A 569 -23.74 -2.98 -12.15
N ILE A 570 -24.57 -3.11 -11.09
CA ILE A 570 -25.51 -4.23 -10.95
C ILE A 570 -26.53 -4.28 -12.10
N PRO A 571 -27.33 -3.22 -12.37
CA PRO A 571 -28.32 -3.28 -13.44
C PRO A 571 -27.71 -3.46 -14.83
N LEU A 572 -26.58 -2.83 -15.15
CA LEU A 572 -25.95 -2.93 -16.47
C LEU A 572 -25.36 -4.33 -16.72
N ILE A 573 -24.56 -4.86 -15.78
CA ILE A 573 -23.96 -6.20 -15.94
C ILE A 573 -25.04 -7.29 -15.89
N SER A 574 -26.06 -7.14 -15.02
CA SER A 574 -27.20 -8.06 -14.97
C SER A 574 -27.99 -8.09 -16.28
N SER A 575 -28.04 -6.99 -17.02
CA SER A 575 -28.67 -6.92 -18.35
C SER A 575 -27.82 -7.67 -19.37
N ALA A 576 -26.51 -7.41 -19.41
CA ALA A 576 -25.60 -7.99 -20.39
C ALA A 576 -25.55 -9.53 -20.35
N VAL A 577 -25.49 -10.14 -19.16
CA VAL A 577 -25.42 -11.61 -19.02
C VAL A 577 -26.66 -12.37 -19.50
N ARG A 578 -27.74 -11.68 -19.86
CA ARG A 578 -28.95 -12.27 -20.44
C ARG A 578 -28.81 -12.58 -21.93
N HIS A 579 -27.84 -11.96 -22.59
CA HIS A 579 -27.56 -12.14 -24.01
C HIS A 579 -26.32 -13.01 -24.20
N GLU A 580 -25.96 -13.26 -25.44
CA GLU A 580 -24.74 -14.00 -25.75
C GLU A 580 -23.49 -13.19 -25.34
N PRO A 581 -22.47 -13.80 -24.69
CA PRO A 581 -21.30 -13.07 -24.21
C PRO A 581 -20.51 -12.37 -25.31
N ALA A 582 -20.45 -12.95 -26.51
CA ALA A 582 -19.75 -12.34 -27.64
C ALA A 582 -20.38 -11.00 -28.08
N THR A 583 -21.72 -10.94 -28.15
CA THR A 583 -22.44 -9.74 -28.60
C THR A 583 -22.61 -8.67 -27.52
N THR A 584 -22.34 -9.01 -26.26
CA THR A 584 -22.39 -8.07 -25.13
C THR A 584 -21.01 -7.74 -24.59
N PHE A 585 -20.32 -8.69 -23.96
CA PHE A 585 -18.98 -8.48 -23.42
C PHE A 585 -17.94 -8.28 -24.54
N GLY A 586 -18.00 -9.07 -25.63
CA GLY A 586 -17.07 -8.92 -26.77
C GLY A 586 -17.20 -7.54 -27.43
N VAL A 587 -18.42 -7.17 -27.85
CA VAL A 587 -18.70 -5.82 -28.39
C VAL A 587 -18.44 -4.72 -27.36
N GLY A 588 -18.79 -4.94 -26.09
CA GLY A 588 -18.55 -3.99 -25.01
C GLY A 588 -17.07 -3.69 -24.80
N PHE A 589 -16.21 -4.72 -24.75
CA PHE A 589 -14.75 -4.52 -24.67
C PHE A 589 -14.17 -3.89 -25.94
N LEU A 590 -14.73 -4.19 -27.12
CA LEU A 590 -14.30 -3.55 -28.37
C LEU A 590 -14.58 -2.04 -28.33
N VAL A 591 -15.79 -1.64 -27.94
CA VAL A 591 -16.15 -0.23 -27.81
C VAL A 591 -15.39 0.44 -26.67
N TYR A 592 -15.18 -0.26 -25.55
CA TYR A 592 -14.31 0.20 -24.46
C TYR A 592 -12.88 0.49 -24.97
N ASN A 593 -12.29 -0.37 -25.81
CA ASN A 593 -10.98 -0.11 -26.39
C ASN A 593 -11.00 1.12 -27.32
N ILE A 594 -12.07 1.32 -28.10
CA ILE A 594 -12.24 2.55 -28.90
C ILE A 594 -12.28 3.77 -27.98
N MET A 595 -12.98 3.70 -26.84
CA MET A 595 -12.99 4.78 -25.85
C MET A 595 -11.63 5.01 -25.20
N VAL A 596 -10.85 3.95 -24.92
CA VAL A 596 -9.47 4.06 -24.43
C VAL A 596 -8.59 4.74 -25.47
N LEU A 597 -8.72 4.41 -26.76
CA LEU A 597 -7.99 5.08 -27.84
C LEU A 597 -8.43 6.54 -28.00
N ALA A 598 -9.73 6.83 -27.93
CA ALA A 598 -10.25 8.21 -27.96
C ALA A 598 -9.71 9.04 -26.80
N HIS A 599 -9.59 8.45 -25.61
CA HIS A 599 -8.96 9.07 -24.44
C HIS A 599 -7.46 9.38 -24.62
N VAL A 600 -6.79 8.71 -25.55
CA VAL A 600 -5.41 9.02 -25.95
C VAL A 600 -5.39 10.09 -27.03
N TRP A 601 -6.30 10.02 -28.01
CA TRP A 601 -6.36 10.97 -29.12
C TRP A 601 -6.58 12.42 -28.69
N VAL A 602 -7.21 12.68 -27.55
CA VAL A 602 -7.40 14.04 -27.05
C VAL A 602 -6.11 14.75 -26.64
N VAL A 603 -5.02 14.01 -26.39
CA VAL A 603 -3.71 14.54 -25.96
C VAL A 603 -2.59 14.19 -26.95
N ALA A 604 -2.52 12.94 -27.43
CA ALA A 604 -1.49 12.49 -28.36
C ALA A 604 -1.86 12.76 -29.83
N TYR A 605 -2.68 13.79 -30.09
CA TYR A 605 -3.25 14.06 -31.42
C TYR A 605 -2.17 14.33 -32.49
N ALA A 606 -1.00 14.83 -32.09
CA ALA A 606 0.14 15.05 -32.99
C ALA A 606 0.78 13.74 -33.50
N PHE A 607 0.65 12.66 -32.73
CA PHE A 607 1.37 11.39 -32.96
C PHE A 607 0.52 10.28 -33.56
N VAL A 608 -0.81 10.43 -33.56
CA VAL A 608 -1.74 9.35 -33.94
C VAL A 608 -2.54 9.73 -35.18
N PRO A 609 -2.66 8.84 -36.19
CA PRO A 609 -3.49 9.09 -37.37
C PRO A 609 -4.94 9.41 -37.00
N GLY A 610 -5.45 10.54 -37.51
CA GLY A 610 -6.80 11.03 -37.18
C GLY A 610 -6.91 11.74 -35.84
N GLY A 611 -5.82 11.83 -35.07
CA GLY A 611 -5.72 12.55 -33.80
C GLY A 611 -6.24 13.99 -33.85
N PRO A 612 -5.92 14.81 -34.88
CA PRO A 612 -6.36 16.21 -34.94
C PRO A 612 -7.88 16.40 -34.90
N ILE A 613 -8.68 15.38 -35.23
CA ILE A 613 -10.15 15.44 -35.17
C ILE A 613 -10.65 15.53 -33.71
N MET A 614 -9.94 14.89 -32.79
CA MET A 614 -10.30 14.78 -31.37
C MET A 614 -9.43 15.69 -30.48
N ARG A 615 -8.61 16.55 -31.09
CA ARG A 615 -7.75 17.50 -30.39
C ARG A 615 -8.57 18.27 -29.37
N GLU A 616 -8.16 18.18 -28.10
CA GLU A 616 -8.75 18.94 -26.99
C GLU A 616 -10.24 18.64 -26.68
N HIS A 617 -10.78 17.53 -27.19
CA HIS A 617 -12.20 17.16 -27.07
C HIS A 617 -12.49 16.12 -25.98
N THR A 618 -11.98 16.33 -24.75
CA THR A 618 -12.34 15.50 -23.59
C THR A 618 -13.85 15.53 -23.28
N ASP A 619 -14.53 16.63 -23.63
CA ASP A 619 -15.98 16.77 -23.54
C ASP A 619 -16.72 15.76 -24.42
N TRP A 620 -16.23 15.46 -25.63
CA TRP A 620 -16.80 14.44 -26.50
C TRP A 620 -16.63 13.04 -25.93
N VAL A 621 -15.47 12.76 -25.32
CA VAL A 621 -15.20 11.47 -24.65
C VAL A 621 -16.14 11.28 -23.46
N MET A 622 -16.37 12.32 -22.65
CA MET A 622 -17.33 12.28 -21.55
C MET A 622 -18.77 12.10 -22.05
N ALA A 623 -19.18 12.88 -23.06
CA ALA A 623 -20.52 12.77 -23.65
C ALA A 623 -20.77 11.37 -24.24
N ALA A 624 -19.80 10.81 -24.96
CA ALA A 624 -19.86 9.45 -25.47
C ALA A 624 -19.95 8.41 -24.34
N THR A 625 -19.19 8.58 -23.26
CA THR A 625 -19.27 7.72 -22.07
C THR A 625 -20.69 7.71 -21.49
N MET A 626 -21.28 8.88 -21.28
CA MET A 626 -22.65 9.00 -20.75
C MET A 626 -23.69 8.47 -21.73
N ALA A 627 -23.53 8.70 -23.04
CA ALA A 627 -24.41 8.14 -24.07
C ALA A 627 -24.37 6.60 -24.09
N LEU A 628 -23.19 5.99 -23.95
CA LEU A 628 -23.01 4.54 -23.85
C LEU A 628 -23.67 3.96 -22.58
N VAL A 629 -23.49 4.61 -21.42
CA VAL A 629 -24.19 4.25 -20.18
C VAL A 629 -25.71 4.35 -20.34
N GLY A 630 -26.20 5.45 -20.93
CA GLY A 630 -27.62 5.68 -21.20
C GLY A 630 -28.23 4.64 -22.14
N ALA A 631 -27.51 4.22 -23.19
CA ALA A 631 -27.90 3.14 -24.08
C ALA A 631 -28.07 1.81 -23.32
N GLY A 632 -27.15 1.51 -22.39
CA GLY A 632 -27.25 0.36 -21.49
C GLY A 632 -28.46 0.41 -20.56
N LEU A 633 -28.71 1.57 -19.95
CA LEU A 633 -29.86 1.79 -19.07
C LEU A 633 -31.19 1.71 -19.80
N TYR A 634 -31.26 2.11 -21.08
CA TYR A 634 -32.47 1.89 -21.89
C TYR A 634 -32.76 0.40 -22.11
N ALA A 635 -31.72 -0.43 -22.25
CA ALA A 635 -31.87 -1.88 -22.43
C ALA A 635 -32.17 -2.63 -21.12
N ALA A 636 -31.67 -2.15 -19.97
CA ALA A 636 -31.68 -2.89 -18.70
C ALA A 636 -33.08 -3.23 -18.13
N PRO A 637 -34.09 -2.33 -18.13
CA PRO A 637 -35.44 -2.63 -17.68
C PRO A 637 -36.15 -3.69 -18.54
N LYS A 638 -35.90 -3.68 -19.85
CA LYS A 638 -36.52 -4.61 -20.81
C LYS A 638 -36.02 -6.05 -20.64
N SER A 639 -34.80 -6.21 -20.15
CA SER A 639 -34.19 -7.50 -19.85
C SER A 639 -34.53 -8.02 -18.42
N ARG A 640 -35.41 -7.34 -17.66
CA ARG A 640 -35.90 -7.82 -16.35
C ARG A 640 -36.95 -8.93 -16.53
N ARG A 641 -36.87 -9.99 -15.72
CA ARG A 641 -37.93 -10.99 -15.65
C ARG A 641 -39.21 -10.36 -15.08
N PRO A 642 -40.40 -10.58 -15.66
CA PRO A 642 -41.65 -10.32 -14.97
C PRO A 642 -41.69 -11.20 -13.71
N ILE A 643 -41.88 -10.57 -12.55
CA ILE A 643 -41.96 -11.25 -11.26
C ILE A 643 -43.41 -11.69 -11.08
N ASP A 644 -43.66 -13.00 -10.99
CA ASP A 644 -44.94 -13.54 -10.53
C ASP A 644 -45.31 -12.92 -9.17
N SER A 645 -46.45 -12.24 -9.12
CA SER A 645 -46.93 -11.50 -7.94
C SER A 645 -47.04 -12.38 -6.68
N ARG A 646 -47.29 -13.68 -6.82
CA ARG A 646 -47.32 -14.66 -5.72
C ARG A 646 -45.95 -14.92 -5.06
N LYS A 647 -44.83 -14.73 -5.77
CA LYS A 647 -43.47 -14.90 -5.21
C LYS A 647 -42.89 -13.61 -4.60
N LYS A 648 -43.58 -12.47 -4.77
CA LYS A 648 -43.18 -11.15 -4.22
C LYS A 648 -43.28 -11.13 -2.67
N ALA A 649 -44.26 -11.84 -2.10
CA ALA A 649 -44.46 -11.95 -0.65
C ALA A 649 -43.41 -12.84 0.06
N GLN A 650 -42.79 -13.78 -0.64
CA GLN A 650 -41.84 -14.75 -0.06
C GLN A 650 -40.36 -14.36 -0.26
N ARG A 651 -40.08 -13.36 -1.12
CA ARG A 651 -38.72 -12.93 -1.53
C ARG A 651 -38.13 -11.79 -0.71
N HIS A 652 -38.82 -11.29 0.31
CA HIS A 652 -38.34 -10.18 1.14
C HIS A 652 -37.30 -10.59 2.21
N ASN A 653 -36.64 -11.74 2.02
CA ASN A 653 -35.44 -12.08 2.77
C ASN A 653 -34.23 -11.57 1.97
N PRO A 654 -33.53 -10.49 2.40
CA PRO A 654 -32.28 -10.11 1.78
C PRO A 654 -31.33 -11.32 1.81
N ASN A 655 -30.74 -11.63 0.65
CA ASN A 655 -29.86 -12.77 0.46
C ASN A 655 -28.76 -12.77 1.54
N GLN A 656 -28.65 -13.86 2.30
CA GLN A 656 -27.60 -14.10 3.31
C GLN A 656 -26.16 -13.85 2.81
N LYS A 657 -25.93 -13.84 1.48
CA LYS A 657 -24.61 -13.61 0.86
C LYS A 657 -24.28 -12.15 0.54
N SER A 658 -25.28 -11.28 0.40
CA SER A 658 -25.06 -9.84 0.14
C SER A 658 -24.46 -9.14 1.37
N PHE A 659 -24.76 -9.66 2.57
CA PHE A 659 -24.32 -9.09 3.83
C PHE A 659 -22.80 -9.13 4.07
N TYR A 660 -22.11 -10.21 3.68
CA TYR A 660 -20.65 -10.28 3.82
C TYR A 660 -19.93 -9.23 2.96
N HIS A 661 -20.46 -8.94 1.78
CA HIS A 661 -19.92 -7.89 0.90
C HIS A 661 -20.07 -6.51 1.54
N SER A 662 -21.20 -6.24 2.22
CA SER A 662 -21.39 -5.00 2.98
C SER A 662 -20.40 -4.86 4.13
N TYR A 663 -20.08 -5.95 4.85
CA TYR A 663 -19.05 -5.90 5.90
C TYR A 663 -17.65 -5.66 5.36
N ILE A 664 -17.28 -6.34 4.26
CA ILE A 664 -15.99 -6.12 3.60
C ILE A 664 -15.90 -4.67 3.13
N LEU A 665 -16.97 -4.13 2.55
CA LEU A 665 -17.04 -2.74 2.13
C LEU A 665 -16.81 -1.78 3.32
N VAL A 666 -17.55 -1.94 4.42
CA VAL A 666 -17.35 -1.09 5.62
C VAL A 666 -15.92 -1.21 6.16
N ALA A 667 -15.34 -2.42 6.20
CA ALA A 667 -13.96 -2.60 6.62
C ALA A 667 -12.96 -1.89 5.70
N LEU A 668 -13.20 -1.91 4.38
CA LEU A 668 -12.40 -1.19 3.38
C LEU A 668 -12.55 0.32 3.53
N GLU A 669 -13.76 0.85 3.76
CA GLU A 669 -13.96 2.29 3.99
C GLU A 669 -13.23 2.76 5.26
N LEU A 670 -13.29 1.99 6.34
CA LEU A 670 -12.53 2.29 7.56
C LEU A 670 -11.02 2.25 7.32
N LEU A 671 -10.55 1.31 6.49
CA LEU A 671 -9.15 1.26 6.08
C LEU A 671 -8.77 2.50 5.25
N ALA A 672 -9.62 2.94 4.31
CA ALA A 672 -9.40 4.14 3.51
C ALA A 672 -9.28 5.39 4.38
N ILE A 673 -10.18 5.55 5.36
CA ILE A 673 -10.13 6.66 6.35
C ILE A 673 -8.84 6.59 7.18
N SER A 674 -8.45 5.39 7.62
CA SER A 674 -7.22 5.18 8.39
C SER A 674 -5.97 5.56 7.57
N VAL A 675 -5.93 5.15 6.30
CA VAL A 675 -4.86 5.51 5.36
C VAL A 675 -4.83 7.02 5.15
N ALA A 676 -5.97 7.66 4.94
CA ALA A 676 -6.06 9.11 4.76
C ALA A 676 -5.50 9.87 5.98
N TYR A 677 -5.79 9.40 7.19
CA TYR A 677 -5.22 9.97 8.42
C TYR A 677 -3.70 9.82 8.48
N LEU A 678 -3.16 8.66 8.09
CA LEU A 678 -1.72 8.41 8.05
C LEU A 678 -0.99 9.19 6.94
N ARG A 679 -1.70 9.54 5.87
CA ARG A 679 -1.18 10.30 4.72
C ARG A 679 -1.42 11.81 4.84
N PHE A 680 -1.97 12.29 5.95
CA PHE A 680 -2.20 13.72 6.11
C PHE A 680 -0.85 14.45 6.11
N PRO A 681 -0.67 15.52 5.33
CA PRO A 681 0.63 16.18 5.17
C PRO A 681 1.21 16.63 6.53
N THR A 682 2.48 16.31 6.78
CA THR A 682 3.16 16.68 8.04
C THR A 682 3.74 18.09 8.05
N ASN A 683 3.62 18.82 6.94
CA ASN A 683 4.05 20.20 6.77
C ASN A 683 5.53 20.47 7.14
N ASP A 684 6.46 19.56 6.82
CA ASP A 684 7.90 19.70 7.13
C ASP A 684 8.70 20.35 5.98
N TYR A 685 8.26 21.53 5.55
CA TYR A 685 8.78 22.25 4.38
C TYR A 685 10.12 22.98 4.61
N THR A 686 11.11 22.34 5.23
CA THR A 686 12.36 23.03 5.62
C THR A 686 13.40 23.00 4.49
N PRO A 687 13.87 24.17 4.00
CA PRO A 687 14.94 24.25 2.99
C PRO A 687 16.27 23.70 3.53
N HIS A 688 17.17 23.28 2.63
CA HIS A 688 18.41 22.61 3.00
C HIS A 688 19.44 23.53 3.68
N HIS A 689 19.59 24.75 3.17
CA HIS A 689 20.64 25.69 3.61
C HIS A 689 20.07 27.07 3.97
N PRO A 690 19.29 27.17 5.07
CA PRO A 690 18.64 28.42 5.46
C PRO A 690 19.60 29.49 5.99
N GLU A 691 20.75 29.10 6.54
CA GLU A 691 21.73 30.03 7.12
C GLU A 691 22.34 30.95 6.05
N GLU A 692 22.68 30.38 4.88
CA GLU A 692 23.18 31.11 3.72
C GLU A 692 22.08 31.71 2.84
N LYS A 693 20.80 31.57 3.23
CA LYS A 693 19.63 31.91 2.40
C LYS A 693 19.75 31.34 0.99
N SER A 694 20.24 30.10 0.88
CA SER A 694 20.46 29.46 -0.40
C SER A 694 19.15 28.84 -0.90
N LEU A 695 18.92 28.96 -2.21
CA LEU A 695 17.82 28.32 -2.92
C LEU A 695 18.42 27.46 -4.03
N THR A 696 18.28 26.15 -3.91
CA THR A 696 18.68 25.20 -4.95
C THR A 696 17.47 24.88 -5.83
N ALA A 697 17.50 25.30 -7.10
CA ALA A 697 16.43 25.06 -8.06
C ALA A 697 16.86 24.04 -9.13
N GLY A 698 15.99 23.08 -9.46
CA GLY A 698 16.26 22.08 -10.48
C GLY A 698 15.12 21.92 -11.49
N ILE A 699 15.45 21.37 -12.66
CA ILE A 699 14.48 20.97 -13.68
C ILE A 699 14.77 19.52 -14.07
N TRP A 700 13.73 18.72 -14.25
CA TRP A 700 13.90 17.34 -14.71
C TRP A 700 12.70 16.83 -15.51
N THR A 701 12.93 16.34 -16.72
CA THR A 701 11.93 15.55 -17.46
C THR A 701 11.97 14.09 -16.99
N ILE A 702 10.95 13.67 -16.24
CA ILE A 702 10.96 12.37 -15.53
C ILE A 702 10.38 11.21 -16.34
N HIS A 703 10.11 11.44 -17.63
CA HIS A 703 9.60 10.46 -18.59
C HIS A 703 8.50 9.56 -18.01
N PHE A 704 7.47 10.20 -17.47
CA PHE A 704 6.31 9.56 -16.87
C PHE A 704 6.60 8.62 -15.69
N SER A 705 7.74 8.80 -15.02
CA SER A 705 8.23 7.98 -13.89
C SER A 705 8.37 6.49 -14.21
N LEU A 706 8.81 6.19 -15.44
CA LEU A 706 9.27 4.88 -15.87
C LEU A 706 10.76 4.96 -16.20
N ASP A 707 11.52 3.96 -15.76
CA ASP A 707 12.92 3.84 -16.11
C ASP A 707 13.13 3.09 -17.44
N ASN A 708 14.38 3.03 -17.91
CA ASN A 708 14.73 2.41 -19.20
C ASN A 708 14.42 0.90 -19.31
N ASP A 709 14.04 0.26 -18.20
CA ASP A 709 13.67 -1.16 -18.13
C ASP A 709 12.18 -1.34 -17.79
N MET A 710 11.37 -0.28 -17.98
CA MET A 710 9.93 -0.22 -17.70
C MET A 710 9.59 -0.49 -16.23
N TRP A 711 10.46 -0.10 -15.30
CA TRP A 711 10.15 -0.10 -13.87
C TRP A 711 9.69 1.28 -13.41
N SER A 712 8.84 1.28 -12.40
CA SER A 712 8.49 2.49 -11.66
C SER A 712 9.75 3.12 -11.05
N SER A 713 10.01 4.40 -11.40
CA SER A 713 11.25 5.12 -11.06
C SER A 713 11.10 6.17 -9.94
N GLU A 714 9.87 6.47 -9.48
CA GLU A 714 9.55 7.49 -8.45
C GLU A 714 10.52 7.52 -7.25
N ARG A 715 10.88 6.35 -6.71
CA ARG A 715 11.78 6.27 -5.54
C ARG A 715 13.21 6.70 -5.87
N ARG A 716 13.70 6.35 -7.06
CA ARG A 716 15.03 6.73 -7.53
C ARG A 716 15.07 8.22 -7.86
N VAL A 717 14.00 8.75 -8.47
CA VAL A 717 13.81 10.19 -8.68
C VAL A 717 13.86 10.94 -7.36
N ARG A 718 13.09 10.50 -6.36
CA ARG A 718 13.12 11.05 -5.01
C ARG A 718 14.53 11.04 -4.41
N ASP A 719 15.21 9.90 -4.45
CA ASP A 719 16.54 9.75 -3.85
C ASP A 719 17.52 10.74 -4.47
N LEU A 720 17.50 10.91 -5.79
CA LEU A 720 18.36 11.88 -6.47
C LEU A 720 18.03 13.33 -6.07
N ILE A 721 16.75 13.71 -6.03
CA ILE A 721 16.31 15.06 -5.62
C ILE A 721 16.79 15.37 -4.19
N LYS A 722 16.66 14.39 -3.29
CA LYS A 722 17.06 14.50 -1.89
C LYS A 722 18.56 14.59 -1.72
N GLU A 723 19.31 13.72 -2.41
CA GLU A 723 20.77 13.67 -2.35
C GLU A 723 21.42 14.90 -2.99
N MET A 724 20.78 15.49 -4.01
CA MET A 724 21.20 16.76 -4.63
C MET A 724 20.78 18.01 -3.84
N GLU A 725 20.08 17.84 -2.71
CA GLU A 725 19.63 18.93 -1.83
C GLU A 725 18.81 20.00 -2.57
N VAL A 726 17.92 19.58 -3.45
CA VAL A 726 17.08 20.49 -4.25
C VAL A 726 15.93 21.04 -3.40
N ASP A 727 15.75 22.36 -3.40
CA ASP A 727 14.69 23.06 -2.66
C ASP A 727 13.46 23.34 -3.52
N VAL A 728 13.66 23.60 -4.82
CA VAL A 728 12.59 23.88 -5.78
C VAL A 728 12.83 23.05 -7.03
N ILE A 729 11.86 22.28 -7.50
CA ILE A 729 12.03 21.46 -8.70
C ILE A 729 10.82 21.56 -9.64
N GLY A 730 11.11 21.80 -10.91
CA GLY A 730 10.16 21.61 -12.01
C GLY A 730 10.25 20.18 -12.53
N LEU A 731 9.12 19.48 -12.63
CA LEU A 731 9.05 18.12 -13.18
C LEU A 731 8.18 18.12 -14.43
N LEU A 732 8.74 17.64 -15.54
CA LEU A 732 8.05 17.59 -16.83
C LEU A 732 7.70 16.16 -17.20
N GLU A 733 6.73 15.99 -18.12
CA GLU A 733 6.12 14.70 -18.43
C GLU A 733 5.54 14.05 -17.16
N SER A 734 4.83 14.86 -16.37
CA SER A 734 4.34 14.54 -15.04
C SER A 734 2.84 14.21 -14.97
N ASP A 735 2.06 14.38 -16.07
CA ASP A 735 0.65 13.96 -16.12
C ASP A 735 0.53 12.44 -16.28
N LEU A 736 0.20 11.77 -15.18
CA LEU A 736 0.03 10.32 -15.11
C LEU A 736 -1.43 9.89 -14.88
N GLN A 737 -2.38 10.82 -14.94
CA GLN A 737 -3.80 10.59 -14.62
C GLN A 737 -4.62 10.15 -15.83
N ARG A 738 -4.01 9.31 -16.68
CA ARG A 738 -4.63 8.73 -17.86
C ARG A 738 -4.50 7.22 -17.83
N ILE A 739 -5.43 6.51 -18.48
CA ILE A 739 -5.45 5.04 -18.54
C ILE A 739 -4.10 4.49 -19.04
N ILE A 740 -3.49 5.14 -20.03
CA ILE A 740 -2.18 4.77 -20.58
C ILE A 740 -1.03 4.90 -19.57
N MET A 741 -1.18 5.72 -18.54
CA MET A 741 -0.22 5.91 -17.44
C MET A 741 -0.70 5.24 -16.15
N GLY A 742 -1.71 4.36 -16.21
CA GLY A 742 -2.22 3.60 -15.07
C GLY A 742 -3.00 4.41 -14.03
N ASN A 743 -3.37 5.65 -14.35
CA ASN A 743 -3.98 6.63 -13.44
C ASN A 743 -3.19 6.76 -12.12
N ARG A 744 -2.00 7.36 -12.15
CA ARG A 744 -1.17 7.53 -10.94
C ARG A 744 -0.73 8.98 -10.77
N ASP A 745 -0.07 9.27 -9.66
CA ASP A 745 0.46 10.59 -9.29
C ASP A 745 1.76 10.43 -8.51
N THR A 746 2.87 10.59 -9.22
CA THR A 746 4.22 10.58 -8.65
C THR A 746 4.51 11.86 -7.88
N THR A 747 3.95 12.99 -8.29
CA THR A 747 4.21 14.28 -7.64
C THR A 747 3.67 14.29 -6.22
N GLN A 748 2.54 13.62 -5.96
CA GLN A 748 2.04 13.41 -4.60
C GLN A 748 3.02 12.63 -3.72
N PHE A 749 3.63 11.56 -4.24
CA PHE A 749 4.63 10.80 -3.51
C PHE A 749 5.84 11.66 -3.16
N LEU A 750 6.37 12.38 -4.14
CA LEU A 750 7.53 13.24 -3.96
C LEU A 750 7.25 14.36 -2.93
N ALA A 751 6.10 15.00 -3.02
CA ALA A 751 5.70 16.07 -2.10
C ALA A 751 5.56 15.58 -0.65
N GLU A 752 4.91 14.42 -0.44
CA GLU A 752 4.71 13.83 0.89
C GLU A 752 6.02 13.29 1.50
N ASP A 753 6.90 12.68 0.70
CA ASP A 753 8.13 12.03 1.19
C ASP A 753 9.30 13.03 1.36
N LEU A 754 9.38 14.07 0.52
CA LEU A 754 10.42 15.10 0.58
C LEU A 754 10.05 16.31 1.44
N GLY A 755 8.79 16.42 1.87
CA GLY A 755 8.31 17.58 2.62
C GLY A 755 8.28 18.83 1.74
N MET A 756 7.51 18.80 0.64
CA MET A 756 7.44 19.91 -0.31
C MET A 756 5.99 20.31 -0.59
N TYR A 757 5.75 21.62 -0.75
CA TYR A 757 4.56 22.13 -1.42
C TYR A 757 4.56 21.62 -2.86
N VAL A 758 3.38 21.35 -3.39
CA VAL A 758 3.22 20.87 -4.76
C VAL A 758 2.13 21.66 -5.47
N ASP A 759 2.46 22.14 -6.66
CA ASP A 759 1.50 22.46 -7.71
C ASP A 759 1.58 21.37 -8.77
N TYR A 760 0.48 20.63 -8.91
CA TYR A 760 0.35 19.52 -9.87
C TYR A 760 0.35 19.96 -11.33
N GLY A 761 0.19 21.27 -11.58
CA GLY A 761 0.06 21.83 -12.92
C GLY A 761 -1.31 21.62 -13.56
N PRO A 762 -1.43 21.87 -14.88
CA PRO A 762 -2.67 21.68 -15.60
C PRO A 762 -3.19 20.24 -15.47
N GLY A 763 -4.46 20.10 -15.07
CA GLY A 763 -5.08 18.78 -14.94
C GLY A 763 -5.21 18.02 -16.28
N PRO A 764 -5.53 16.71 -16.26
CA PRO A 764 -5.58 15.89 -17.47
C PRO A 764 -6.65 16.31 -18.51
N ASN A 765 -7.60 17.17 -18.15
CA ASN A 765 -8.56 17.82 -19.07
C ASN A 765 -7.94 19.00 -19.84
N LYS A 766 -6.68 19.36 -19.58
CA LYS A 766 -5.96 20.43 -20.27
C LYS A 766 -5.09 19.95 -21.43
N HIS A 767 -5.09 18.63 -21.67
CA HIS A 767 -4.51 18.00 -22.87
C HIS A 767 -3.01 18.24 -23.06
N THR A 768 -2.24 18.27 -21.96
CA THR A 768 -0.77 18.39 -21.96
C THR A 768 -0.12 17.12 -21.41
N TRP A 769 1.17 16.89 -21.63
CA TRP A 769 1.93 15.82 -20.94
C TRP A 769 2.32 16.14 -19.49
N GLY A 770 2.00 17.35 -19.04
CA GLY A 770 2.12 17.77 -17.65
C GLY A 770 3.43 18.50 -17.34
N ALA A 771 3.31 19.45 -16.43
CA ALA A 771 4.42 20.13 -15.78
C ALA A 771 4.00 20.30 -14.32
N ALA A 772 4.89 20.03 -13.37
CA ALA A 772 4.62 20.17 -11.94
C ALA A 772 5.73 20.98 -11.27
N LEU A 773 5.38 21.68 -10.21
CA LEU A 773 6.32 22.44 -9.39
C LEU A 773 6.27 21.92 -7.96
N LEU A 774 7.41 21.47 -7.43
CA LEU A 774 7.56 21.15 -6.03
C LEU A 774 8.50 22.17 -5.37
N SER A 775 8.18 22.60 -4.15
CA SER A 775 8.94 23.63 -3.46
C SER A 775 8.96 23.40 -1.96
N LYS A 776 10.14 23.52 -1.32
CA LYS A 776 10.25 23.64 0.13
C LYS A 776 9.82 25.01 0.64
N PHE A 777 9.78 26.02 -0.23
CA PHE A 777 9.23 27.33 0.08
C PHE A 777 7.72 27.39 -0.18
N PRO A 778 6.94 28.10 0.66
CA PRO A 778 5.50 28.26 0.45
C PRO A 778 5.18 28.83 -0.94
N ILE A 779 4.30 28.14 -1.67
CA ILE A 779 3.72 28.66 -2.91
C ILE A 779 2.59 29.61 -2.53
N VAL A 780 2.80 30.91 -2.77
CA VAL A 780 1.84 31.97 -2.40
C VAL A 780 0.72 32.05 -3.43
N ASN A 781 1.09 31.97 -4.71
CA ASN A 781 0.19 32.06 -5.84
C ASN A 781 0.76 31.24 -6.99
N SER A 782 -0.09 30.61 -7.80
CA SER A 782 0.33 30.02 -9.05
C SER A 782 -0.74 30.11 -10.12
N THR A 783 -0.31 30.27 -11.37
CA THR A 783 -1.16 30.33 -12.55
C THR A 783 -0.66 29.37 -13.61
N HIS A 784 -1.60 28.66 -14.24
CA HIS A 784 -1.30 27.73 -15.32
C HIS A 784 -1.58 28.38 -16.66
N HIS A 785 -0.61 28.31 -17.55
CA HIS A 785 -0.67 28.86 -18.90
C HIS A 785 -0.62 27.71 -19.90
N LEU A 786 -1.59 27.66 -20.82
CA LEU A 786 -1.52 26.83 -22.01
C LEU A 786 -1.07 27.73 -23.16
N LEU A 787 0.13 27.46 -23.68
CA LEU A 787 0.74 28.34 -24.67
C LEU A 787 0.18 28.09 -26.07
N PRO A 788 0.31 29.06 -26.99
CA PRO A 788 -0.15 28.91 -28.37
C PRO A 788 0.50 27.70 -29.06
N SER A 789 -0.34 26.88 -29.69
CA SER A 789 0.08 25.73 -30.48
C SER A 789 -0.89 25.54 -31.66
N PRO A 790 -0.67 26.25 -32.78
CA PRO A 790 -1.55 26.12 -33.95
C PRO A 790 -1.44 24.75 -34.64
N VAL A 791 -0.31 24.06 -34.54
CA VAL A 791 -0.05 22.83 -35.31
C VAL A 791 0.25 21.64 -34.40
N GLY A 792 1.18 21.80 -33.47
CA GLY A 792 1.78 20.76 -32.65
C GLY A 792 1.11 20.55 -31.30
N GLU A 793 1.91 20.19 -30.31
CA GLU A 793 1.46 19.94 -28.93
C GLU A 793 1.21 21.22 -28.13
N LEU A 794 0.16 21.18 -27.30
CA LEU A 794 -0.10 22.16 -26.26
C LEU A 794 0.99 22.14 -25.17
N ALA A 795 1.78 23.19 -25.14
CA ALA A 795 2.85 23.39 -24.16
C ALA A 795 2.32 24.01 -22.84
N PRO A 796 2.48 23.33 -21.68
CA PRO A 796 2.13 23.88 -20.37
C PRO A 796 3.23 24.75 -19.78
N ALA A 797 2.84 25.84 -19.11
CA ALA A 797 3.71 26.56 -18.17
C ALA A 797 3.01 26.81 -16.82
N ILE A 798 3.75 26.71 -15.72
CA ILE A 798 3.34 27.16 -14.39
C ILE A 798 4.11 28.44 -14.10
N HIS A 799 3.42 29.54 -13.76
CA HIS A 799 4.04 30.72 -13.14
C HIS A 799 3.63 30.77 -11.68
N ALA A 800 4.58 30.55 -10.78
CA ALA A 800 4.35 30.53 -9.34
C ALA A 800 5.16 31.63 -8.64
N THR A 801 4.63 32.16 -7.55
CA THR A 801 5.36 33.05 -6.64
C THR A 801 5.63 32.31 -5.34
N LEU A 802 6.90 32.19 -4.97
CA LEU A 802 7.38 31.54 -3.75
C LEU A 802 7.75 32.59 -2.71
N ASP A 803 7.46 32.34 -1.44
CA ASP A 803 8.01 33.10 -0.31
C ASP A 803 9.33 32.45 0.15
N ALA A 804 10.44 32.93 -0.39
CA ALA A 804 11.77 32.43 -0.08
C ALA A 804 12.49 33.41 0.85
N TYR A 805 12.66 33.01 2.12
CA TYR A 805 13.37 33.80 3.13
C TYR A 805 12.81 35.23 3.33
N GLY A 806 11.50 35.43 3.13
CA GLY A 806 10.82 36.72 3.25
C GLY A 806 10.85 37.58 1.98
N GLU A 807 11.38 37.07 0.86
CA GLU A 807 11.37 37.71 -0.44
C GLU A 807 10.52 36.88 -1.43
N PHE A 808 9.69 37.58 -2.22
CA PHE A 808 8.88 36.92 -3.25
C PHE A 808 9.67 36.69 -4.52
N ILE A 809 9.87 35.41 -4.86
CA ILE A 809 10.58 34.97 -6.07
C ILE A 809 9.58 34.31 -7.00
N ASP A 810 9.57 34.72 -8.26
CA ASP A 810 8.77 34.05 -9.29
C ASP A 810 9.54 32.85 -9.86
N VAL A 811 8.87 31.72 -10.02
CA VAL A 811 9.40 30.52 -10.67
C VAL A 811 8.47 30.14 -11.80
N VAL A 812 9.04 29.98 -12.99
CA VAL A 812 8.32 29.52 -14.18
C VAL A 812 8.78 28.12 -14.53
N VAL A 813 7.89 27.14 -14.53
CA VAL A 813 8.16 25.78 -15.02
C VAL A 813 7.54 25.64 -16.40
N PHE A 814 8.30 25.22 -17.42
CA PHE A 814 7.82 25.22 -18.80
C PHE A 814 8.25 23.98 -19.59
N HIS A 815 7.30 23.31 -20.25
CA HIS A 815 7.55 22.24 -21.19
C HIS A 815 7.25 22.72 -22.61
N SER A 816 8.29 22.98 -23.42
CA SER A 816 8.14 23.45 -24.80
C SER A 816 7.54 22.38 -25.70
N GLY A 817 6.89 22.82 -26.78
CA GLY A 817 6.49 21.95 -27.87
C GLY A 817 7.70 21.38 -28.63
N GLN A 818 7.39 20.36 -29.44
CA GLN A 818 8.30 19.49 -30.17
C GLN A 818 9.20 20.22 -31.19
N GLU A 819 10.28 19.55 -31.60
CA GLU A 819 11.22 20.10 -32.56
C GLU A 819 10.56 20.33 -33.94
N GLU A 820 9.68 19.41 -34.32
CA GLU A 820 9.01 19.30 -35.61
C GLU A 820 8.06 20.47 -35.93
N ASP A 821 7.68 21.26 -34.92
CA ASP A 821 6.76 22.39 -35.04
C ASP A 821 7.45 23.74 -34.71
N PRO A 822 8.31 24.29 -35.61
CA PRO A 822 9.06 25.53 -35.36
C PRO A 822 8.17 26.74 -35.06
N GLU A 823 6.99 26.84 -35.67
CA GLU A 823 6.08 27.97 -35.48
C GLU A 823 5.46 27.96 -34.07
N ASP A 824 5.07 26.79 -33.57
CA ASP A 824 4.59 26.62 -32.20
C ASP A 824 5.68 27.06 -31.22
N ARG A 825 6.92 26.57 -31.39
CA ARG A 825 8.04 26.97 -30.53
C ARG A 825 8.36 28.46 -30.61
N ARG A 826 8.22 29.09 -31.79
CA ARG A 826 8.39 30.54 -31.95
C ARG A 826 7.35 31.29 -31.12
N LEU A 827 6.06 30.98 -31.29
CA LEU A 827 4.96 31.61 -30.56
C LEU A 827 5.05 31.40 -29.05
N GLN A 828 5.43 30.18 -28.63
CA GLN A 828 5.66 29.83 -27.24
C GLN A 828 6.80 30.66 -26.65
N SER A 829 7.92 30.79 -27.37
CA SER A 829 9.06 31.60 -26.91
C SER A 829 8.71 33.09 -26.76
N GLU A 830 7.89 33.64 -27.67
CA GLU A 830 7.45 35.03 -27.61
C GLU A 830 6.52 35.29 -26.42
N TYR A 831 5.60 34.36 -26.15
CA TYR A 831 4.71 34.44 -25.00
C TYR A 831 5.50 34.39 -23.69
N LEU A 832 6.42 33.42 -23.55
CA LEU A 832 7.24 33.26 -22.35
C LEU A 832 8.21 34.42 -22.13
N ALA A 833 8.83 34.94 -23.19
CA ALA A 833 9.69 36.12 -23.09
C ALA A 833 8.92 37.33 -22.55
N LYS A 834 7.68 37.53 -23.04
CA LYS A 834 6.80 38.59 -22.55
C LYS A 834 6.43 38.38 -21.07
N LEU A 835 5.98 37.17 -20.71
CA LEU A 835 5.61 36.81 -19.34
C LEU A 835 6.77 37.05 -18.36
N MET A 836 7.96 36.58 -18.72
CA MET A 836 9.17 36.78 -17.90
C MET A 836 9.56 38.26 -17.82
N LYS A 837 9.45 39.04 -18.90
CA LYS A 837 9.78 40.47 -18.90
C LYS A 837 8.86 41.30 -18.01
N GLU A 838 7.57 40.95 -17.98
CA GLU A 838 6.55 41.65 -17.20
C GLU A 838 6.68 41.44 -15.68
N SER A 839 7.30 40.35 -15.22
CA SER A 839 7.53 40.14 -13.79
C SER A 839 8.51 41.17 -13.21
N PRO A 840 8.11 41.93 -12.17
CA PRO A 840 8.99 42.89 -11.49
C PRO A 840 9.87 42.24 -10.41
N ARG A 841 9.73 40.93 -10.18
CA ARG A 841 10.40 40.19 -9.11
C ARG A 841 11.65 39.47 -9.64
N PRO A 842 12.56 39.05 -8.74
CA PRO A 842 13.53 38.01 -9.07
C PRO A 842 12.81 36.78 -9.64
N LEU A 843 13.34 36.19 -10.70
CA LEU A 843 12.66 35.13 -11.45
C LEU A 843 13.63 34.02 -11.87
N ILE A 844 13.18 32.78 -11.77
CA ILE A 844 13.86 31.58 -12.29
C ILE A 844 12.94 30.90 -13.33
N LEU A 845 13.46 30.61 -14.51
CA LEU A 845 12.83 29.70 -15.48
C LEU A 845 13.48 28.32 -15.34
N LEU A 846 12.64 27.30 -15.21
CA LEU A 846 12.98 25.88 -15.17
C LEU A 846 12.28 25.23 -16.37
N SER A 847 13.02 24.89 -17.42
CA SER A 847 12.36 24.58 -18.70
C SER A 847 13.03 23.50 -19.54
N TYR A 848 12.23 22.86 -20.38
CA TYR A 848 12.66 22.02 -21.49
C TYR A 848 12.37 22.75 -22.80
N LEU A 849 13.40 23.19 -23.53
CA LEU A 849 13.28 24.13 -24.66
C LEU A 849 13.57 23.53 -26.04
N VAL A 850 14.33 22.42 -26.11
CA VAL A 850 14.73 21.77 -27.38
C VAL A 850 15.43 22.75 -28.33
N ILE A 851 16.45 23.45 -27.86
CA ILE A 851 17.20 24.46 -28.65
C ILE A 851 18.69 24.34 -28.39
N ARG A 852 19.53 24.91 -29.27
CA ARG A 852 20.97 25.08 -29.00
C ARG A 852 21.25 26.45 -28.38
N PRO A 853 22.20 26.54 -27.43
CA PRO A 853 22.66 27.83 -26.92
C PRO A 853 23.15 28.73 -28.07
N GLY A 854 22.72 29.99 -28.07
CA GLY A 854 23.09 31.01 -29.06
C GLY A 854 22.30 30.98 -30.37
N GLU A 855 21.50 29.95 -30.63
CA GLU A 855 20.81 29.77 -31.92
C GLU A 855 19.29 30.04 -31.84
N GLY A 856 18.75 30.68 -32.89
CA GLY A 856 17.30 30.84 -33.08
C GLY A 856 16.55 31.42 -31.87
N ASN A 857 15.54 30.69 -31.38
CA ASN A 857 14.68 31.10 -30.28
C ASN A 857 15.41 31.26 -28.93
N TYR A 858 16.64 30.74 -28.79
CA TYR A 858 17.47 30.98 -27.61
C TYR A 858 17.59 32.48 -27.30
N ASN A 859 17.78 33.31 -28.33
CA ASN A 859 17.93 34.76 -28.19
C ASN A 859 16.59 35.47 -27.89
N THR A 860 15.46 34.76 -27.93
CA THR A 860 14.17 35.25 -27.42
C THR A 860 14.03 34.94 -25.93
N TYR A 861 14.49 33.77 -25.48
CA TYR A 861 14.47 33.39 -24.07
C TYR A 861 15.56 34.09 -23.26
N VAL A 862 16.74 34.33 -23.82
CA VAL A 862 17.91 34.93 -23.17
C VAL A 862 18.21 36.28 -23.81
N GLY A 863 18.39 37.32 -22.99
CA GLY A 863 18.73 38.67 -23.45
C GLY A 863 17.66 39.71 -23.12
N GLU A 864 17.71 40.87 -23.79
CA GLU A 864 16.91 42.04 -23.41
C GLU A 864 15.39 41.82 -23.54
N LYS A 865 14.97 40.98 -24.49
CA LYS A 865 13.56 40.72 -24.81
C LYS A 865 12.82 40.09 -23.62
N SER A 866 13.41 39.08 -23.00
CA SER A 866 12.89 38.44 -21.78
C SER A 866 13.42 39.08 -20.49
N GLY A 867 14.61 39.71 -20.56
CA GLY A 867 15.37 40.17 -19.39
C GLY A 867 16.06 39.04 -18.63
N MET A 868 16.08 37.82 -19.17
CA MET A 868 16.67 36.65 -18.52
C MET A 868 18.11 36.42 -18.94
N ARG A 869 18.90 35.85 -18.03
CA ARG A 869 20.26 35.35 -18.27
C ARG A 869 20.27 33.84 -18.23
N ASP A 870 21.15 33.26 -19.01
CA ASP A 870 21.44 31.84 -18.94
C ASP A 870 22.21 31.49 -17.66
N ILE A 871 21.87 30.35 -17.03
CA ILE A 871 22.61 29.79 -15.91
C ILE A 871 24.10 29.61 -16.27
N ASP A 872 24.45 29.16 -17.47
CA ASP A 872 25.86 29.04 -17.89
C ASP A 872 26.01 29.20 -19.42
N PRO A 873 26.31 30.41 -19.91
CA PRO A 873 26.52 30.64 -21.34
C PRO A 873 27.70 29.87 -21.96
N SER A 874 28.61 29.32 -21.15
CA SER A 874 29.75 28.53 -21.65
C SER A 874 29.42 27.07 -21.92
N ASP A 875 28.29 26.58 -21.40
CA ASP A 875 27.78 25.22 -21.61
C ASP A 875 27.06 25.15 -22.97
N TRP A 876 27.86 24.93 -24.01
CA TRP A 876 27.45 24.94 -25.42
C TRP A 876 26.75 23.65 -25.88
N ASP A 877 26.93 22.53 -25.15
CA ASP A 877 26.38 21.20 -25.48
C ASP A 877 25.10 20.90 -24.68
N ARG A 878 24.25 21.92 -24.55
CA ARG A 878 22.88 21.78 -24.01
C ARG A 878 21.88 21.71 -25.15
N TRP A 879 20.82 20.95 -24.92
CA TRP A 879 19.76 20.76 -25.92
C TRP A 879 18.37 20.81 -25.28
N CYS A 880 18.16 20.06 -24.21
CA CYS A 880 16.82 19.76 -23.70
C CYS A 880 16.47 20.69 -22.54
N GLU A 881 17.17 20.57 -21.42
CA GLU A 881 16.87 21.31 -20.19
C GLU A 881 17.66 22.62 -20.07
N TYR A 882 17.00 23.62 -19.50
CA TYR A 882 17.53 24.96 -19.29
C TYR A 882 17.05 25.55 -17.97
N ILE A 883 17.99 26.16 -17.25
CA ILE A 883 17.70 27.08 -16.15
C ILE A 883 18.08 28.49 -16.60
N LEU A 884 17.13 29.43 -16.56
CA LEU A 884 17.40 30.85 -16.78
C LEU A 884 17.03 31.64 -15.51
N TYR A 885 17.65 32.79 -15.30
CA TYR A 885 17.36 33.60 -14.11
C TYR A 885 17.51 35.10 -14.33
N LYS A 886 16.90 35.89 -13.46
CA LYS A 886 17.14 37.33 -13.27
C LYS A 886 16.85 37.75 -11.83
N GLY A 887 17.47 38.84 -11.40
CA GLY A 887 17.31 39.43 -10.06
C GLY A 887 17.85 38.59 -8.91
N LEU A 888 18.65 37.54 -9.18
CA LEU A 888 19.20 36.64 -8.16
C LEU A 888 20.70 36.44 -8.32
N LYS A 889 21.41 36.29 -7.19
CA LYS A 889 22.82 35.89 -7.21
C LYS A 889 22.94 34.39 -7.43
N ARG A 890 23.37 33.99 -8.63
CA ARG A 890 23.78 32.61 -8.93
C ARG A 890 25.13 32.30 -8.27
N THR A 891 25.25 31.12 -7.68
CA THR A 891 26.47 30.63 -6.99
C THR A 891 26.98 29.30 -7.52
N GLY A 892 26.11 28.48 -8.12
CA GLY A 892 26.48 27.18 -8.66
C GLY A 892 25.58 26.74 -9.81
N TYR A 893 26.12 25.89 -10.68
CA TYR A 893 25.39 25.12 -11.69
C TYR A 893 25.95 23.71 -11.80
N ALA A 894 25.07 22.72 -11.95
CA ALA A 894 25.39 21.30 -12.08
C ALA A 894 24.47 20.60 -13.10
N ARG A 895 25.07 19.72 -13.91
CA ARG A 895 24.37 18.69 -14.70
C ARG A 895 24.65 17.33 -14.08
N VAL A 896 23.60 16.58 -13.75
CA VAL A 896 23.70 15.30 -13.06
C VAL A 896 23.23 14.18 -13.99
N SER A 897 24.10 13.22 -14.25
CA SER A 897 23.82 12.11 -15.19
C SER A 897 22.54 11.36 -14.82
N ARG A 898 21.72 11.09 -15.83
CA ARG A 898 20.45 10.37 -15.75
C ARG A 898 20.56 8.90 -15.35
N SER A 899 21.74 8.30 -15.53
CA SER A 899 21.94 6.85 -15.37
C SER A 899 20.86 6.06 -16.14
N THR A 900 20.21 5.08 -15.50
CA THR A 900 19.06 4.38 -16.08
C THR A 900 17.71 4.93 -15.61
N ILE A 901 17.66 6.02 -14.83
CA ILE A 901 16.42 6.52 -14.19
C ILE A 901 15.46 7.11 -15.24
N THR A 902 16.01 7.88 -16.18
CA THR A 902 15.29 8.64 -17.21
C THR A 902 16.14 8.72 -18.49
N ASP A 903 15.60 9.37 -19.51
CA ASP A 903 16.22 9.72 -20.79
C ASP A 903 16.91 11.10 -20.79
N THR A 904 16.62 11.96 -19.81
CA THR A 904 17.23 13.29 -19.61
C THR A 904 18.02 13.41 -18.29
N GLU A 905 19.12 14.16 -18.30
CA GLU A 905 19.87 14.53 -17.08
C GLU A 905 19.06 15.44 -16.14
N LEU A 906 19.42 15.52 -14.86
CA LEU A 906 18.89 16.53 -13.94
C LEU A 906 19.79 17.78 -14.02
N GLN A 907 19.22 18.95 -14.30
CA GLN A 907 19.94 20.23 -14.16
C GLN A 907 19.58 20.94 -12.86
N VAL A 908 20.59 21.52 -12.19
CA VAL A 908 20.43 22.21 -10.91
C VAL A 908 21.23 23.52 -10.87
N GLY A 909 20.59 24.61 -10.47
CA GLY A 909 21.19 25.91 -10.21
C GLY A 909 21.05 26.31 -8.74
N LYS A 910 22.10 26.89 -8.16
CA LYS A 910 22.10 27.37 -6.77
C LYS A 910 22.13 28.89 -6.71
N PHE A 911 21.20 29.47 -5.96
CA PHE A 911 21.00 30.91 -5.84
C PHE A 911 21.09 31.36 -4.39
N VAL A 912 21.38 32.65 -4.18
CA VAL A 912 21.33 33.30 -2.86
C VAL A 912 20.30 34.42 -2.93
N VAL A 913 19.32 34.35 -2.04
CA VAL A 913 18.19 35.28 -1.97
C VAL A 913 18.59 36.59 -1.28
N GLY A 914 18.08 37.72 -1.76
CA GLY A 914 18.40 39.06 -1.24
C GLY A 914 19.76 39.62 -1.63
N GLN A 915 20.48 38.99 -2.57
CA GLN A 915 21.74 39.50 -3.11
C GLN A 915 21.63 39.86 -4.60
N ALA A 916 22.33 40.92 -5.01
CA ALA A 916 22.39 41.35 -6.40
C ALA A 916 23.05 40.30 -7.32
N GLU A 917 22.68 40.32 -8.60
CA GLU A 917 23.23 39.41 -9.61
C GLU A 917 24.77 39.45 -9.66
N GLY A 918 25.38 38.27 -9.78
CA GLY A 918 26.83 38.09 -9.89
C GLY A 918 27.36 38.15 -11.33
N SER A 919 28.67 37.98 -11.48
CA SER A 919 29.35 37.82 -12.78
C SER A 919 29.39 36.35 -13.22
N ASN A 920 29.75 36.12 -14.49
CA ASN A 920 30.02 34.77 -15.01
C ASN A 920 31.47 34.28 -14.77
N GLU A 921 32.18 34.90 -13.82
CA GLU A 921 33.56 34.52 -13.45
C GLU A 921 33.56 33.26 -12.58
N GLN A 922 34.23 32.20 -13.05
CA GLN A 922 34.35 30.94 -12.33
C GLN A 922 35.32 31.05 -11.15
N MET A 923 35.02 30.34 -10.07
CA MET A 923 35.81 30.28 -8.84
C MET A 923 36.13 28.83 -8.47
N GLY A 924 37.21 28.64 -7.73
CA GLY A 924 37.52 27.36 -7.10
C GLY A 924 36.50 27.02 -6.00
N GLU A 925 36.16 25.74 -5.85
CA GLU A 925 35.22 25.26 -4.82
C GLU A 925 35.68 25.64 -3.40
N ASP A 926 37.00 25.71 -3.17
CA ASP A 926 37.61 26.12 -1.91
C ASP A 926 37.23 27.54 -1.48
N GLN A 927 36.92 28.40 -2.45
CA GLN A 927 36.55 29.80 -2.23
C GLN A 927 35.05 30.00 -1.99
N VAL A 928 34.24 28.94 -2.11
CA VAL A 928 32.78 28.97 -1.94
C VAL A 928 32.44 28.52 -0.52
N ALA A 929 31.51 29.18 0.16
CA ALA A 929 31.05 28.74 1.48
C ALA A 929 30.49 27.32 1.43
N GLN A 930 30.68 26.53 2.49
CA GLN A 930 30.30 25.10 2.49
C GLN A 930 28.81 24.89 2.19
N GLY A 931 27.91 25.68 2.78
CA GLY A 931 26.46 25.62 2.49
C GLY A 931 26.08 26.08 1.08
N LEU A 932 27.02 26.60 0.28
CA LEU A 932 26.83 26.98 -1.13
C LEU A 932 27.47 25.98 -2.11
N ARG A 933 28.11 24.92 -1.61
CA ARG A 933 28.68 23.85 -2.43
C ARG A 933 27.61 22.80 -2.75
N PHE A 934 27.75 22.11 -3.88
CA PHE A 934 26.98 20.92 -4.16
C PHE A 934 27.51 19.72 -3.35
N PRO A 935 26.66 18.71 -3.07
CA PRO A 935 27.06 17.52 -2.32
C PRO A 935 28.24 16.79 -2.95
N SER A 936 29.21 16.40 -2.12
CA SER A 936 30.46 15.78 -2.58
C SER A 936 30.28 14.41 -3.24
N LEU A 937 29.12 13.76 -3.06
CA LEU A 937 28.77 12.46 -3.66
C LEU A 937 28.86 12.48 -5.19
N PHE A 938 28.54 13.62 -5.81
CA PHE A 938 28.45 13.77 -7.27
C PHE A 938 29.74 14.33 -7.91
N ARG A 939 30.86 14.30 -7.19
CA ARG A 939 32.18 14.82 -7.66
C ARG A 939 32.79 14.03 -8.81
N ALA A 940 32.31 12.82 -9.10
CA ALA A 940 32.80 12.01 -10.19
C ALA A 940 32.13 12.44 -11.52
N TRP A 941 32.77 13.40 -12.22
CA TRP A 941 32.66 13.76 -13.65
C TRP A 941 31.79 15.00 -14.04
N ARG A 942 32.50 16.02 -14.61
CA ARG A 942 32.10 17.26 -15.35
C ARG A 942 30.58 17.58 -15.39
N THR A 943 30.05 18.64 -14.78
CA THR A 943 30.42 20.07 -14.82
C THR A 943 29.85 20.73 -13.55
N LEU A 944 30.65 20.90 -12.49
CA LEU A 944 30.28 21.73 -11.33
C LEU A 944 30.96 23.08 -11.49
N VAL A 945 30.17 24.13 -11.70
CA VAL A 945 30.71 25.49 -11.91
C VAL A 945 30.27 26.37 -10.75
N TYR A 946 31.23 26.94 -10.02
CA TYR A 946 30.99 27.91 -8.94
C TYR A 946 31.44 29.30 -9.36
N LEU A 947 30.73 30.36 -8.96
CA LEU A 947 31.00 31.72 -9.47
C LEU A 947 30.94 32.84 -8.44
N GLY A 948 31.69 33.90 -8.73
CA GLY A 948 32.01 34.97 -7.79
C GLY A 948 31.31 36.31 -7.98
N SER A 949 31.38 37.12 -6.91
CA SER A 949 31.13 38.56 -6.93
C SER A 949 32.46 39.29 -6.76
N ASN A 950 32.90 39.99 -7.81
CA ASN A 950 34.22 40.60 -7.94
C ASN A 950 34.71 41.39 -6.69
N SER A 951 35.97 41.19 -6.31
CA SER A 951 36.77 42.17 -5.57
C SER A 951 38.05 42.45 -6.34
N THR A 952 38.21 43.70 -6.75
CA THR A 952 39.36 44.30 -7.41
C THR A 952 40.71 43.89 -6.82
N ARG A 953 41.60 43.30 -7.63
CA ARG A 953 43.06 43.55 -7.53
C ARG A 953 43.79 43.26 -8.84
N VAL A 954 44.77 44.11 -9.09
CA VAL A 954 45.52 44.36 -10.32
C VAL A 954 46.98 43.92 -10.08
N ILE A 955 47.56 43.20 -11.06
CA ILE A 955 48.99 42.91 -11.34
C ILE A 955 49.74 41.91 -10.42
N GLU A 956 50.28 40.81 -10.96
CA GLU A 956 51.72 40.64 -11.27
C GLU A 956 52.02 39.41 -12.15
N ASN A 957 52.82 39.65 -13.19
CA ASN A 957 53.50 38.67 -14.04
C ASN A 957 54.43 37.77 -13.21
N THR A 958 54.56 36.49 -13.57
CA THR A 958 55.88 35.83 -13.66
C THR A 958 55.81 34.53 -14.45
N SER A 959 56.49 34.54 -15.58
CA SER A 959 56.90 33.42 -16.43
C SER A 959 58.22 32.84 -15.93
N TRP A 960 58.37 31.51 -15.81
CA TRP A 960 59.60 30.70 -16.01
C TRP A 960 59.15 29.23 -16.08
N ILE A 961 59.08 28.53 -17.22
CA ILE A 961 60.11 28.03 -18.16
C ILE A 961 60.84 26.75 -17.68
N ASP A 962 60.88 25.82 -18.64
CA ASP A 962 61.72 24.63 -18.87
C ASP A 962 61.35 23.27 -18.22
N ASP A 963 60.94 22.25 -18.99
CA ASP A 963 61.53 21.55 -20.16
C ASP A 963 62.51 20.43 -19.75
N THR A 964 62.21 19.17 -20.11
CA THR A 964 62.83 18.48 -21.27
C THR A 964 62.91 16.93 -21.21
N PHE A 965 62.99 16.37 -22.43
CA PHE A 965 63.58 15.11 -22.93
C PHE A 965 62.69 13.84 -22.95
N ILE A 966 62.38 13.12 -24.06
CA ILE A 966 62.73 12.98 -25.51
C ILE A 966 63.04 11.48 -25.77
N VAL A 967 62.60 10.94 -26.93
CA VAL A 967 63.33 10.09 -27.93
C VAL A 967 62.27 9.43 -28.85
N ARG A 968 62.05 9.88 -30.10
CA ARG A 968 62.70 9.51 -31.41
C ARG A 968 62.54 8.03 -31.83
N THR A 969 61.66 7.69 -32.79
CA THR A 969 61.78 7.64 -34.28
C THR A 969 62.50 6.42 -34.89
N SER A 970 61.83 5.70 -35.83
CA SER A 970 62.34 5.14 -37.12
C SER A 970 61.24 4.26 -37.77
N SER A 971 60.56 4.61 -38.88
CA SER A 971 60.97 4.73 -40.31
C SER A 971 61.01 3.42 -41.09
N ASP A 972 60.09 3.29 -42.07
CA ASP A 972 60.27 2.85 -43.48
C ASP A 972 58.93 2.25 -44.02
N SER A 973 58.43 2.50 -45.24
CA SER A 973 58.75 3.43 -46.33
C SER A 973 57.64 3.35 -47.41
N SER A 974 57.53 4.43 -48.21
CA SER A 974 57.17 4.47 -49.64
C SER A 974 55.76 4.96 -50.10
N LEU A 975 55.81 6.13 -50.78
CA LEU A 975 55.16 6.55 -52.06
C LEU A 975 53.61 6.56 -52.15
N ALA A 976 52.89 7.53 -52.70
CA ALA A 976 53.08 8.82 -53.37
C ALA A 976 51.68 9.52 -53.32
N GLY A 977 51.52 10.81 -53.04
CA GLY A 977 51.59 11.90 -54.02
C GLY A 977 50.21 12.56 -54.22
N THR A 978 50.12 13.89 -53.95
CA THR A 978 49.27 14.93 -54.61
C THR A 978 47.74 14.72 -54.69
N ALA A 979 46.82 15.69 -54.52
CA ALA A 979 46.83 17.12 -54.33
C ALA A 979 45.38 17.58 -53.97
N GLU A 980 45.28 18.66 -53.18
CA GLU A 980 44.40 19.84 -53.35
C GLU A 980 42.95 19.79 -53.89
N VAL A 981 42.09 20.54 -53.16
CA VAL A 981 41.24 21.68 -53.62
C VAL A 981 39.70 21.51 -53.80
N GLU A 982 39.01 22.41 -53.07
CA GLU A 982 37.72 23.14 -53.28
C GLU A 982 36.36 22.41 -53.36
N LYS A 983 35.38 22.75 -52.52
CA LYS A 983 34.45 23.92 -52.48
C LYS A 983 33.49 24.03 -53.68
N ALA A 984 32.18 24.04 -53.36
CA ALA A 984 31.05 24.81 -53.96
C ALA A 984 29.76 23.98 -53.78
N ILE A 985 28.90 24.23 -52.78
CA ILE A 985 27.78 25.20 -52.73
C ILE A 985 26.90 25.22 -54.01
N VAL A 986 25.57 25.08 -53.79
CA VAL A 986 24.44 25.79 -54.43
C VAL A 986 23.40 24.90 -55.18
N HIS A 987 22.25 24.75 -54.50
CA HIS A 987 20.85 24.94 -54.94
C HIS A 987 20.00 23.85 -55.65
N TYR A 988 18.78 23.76 -55.09
CA TYR A 988 17.43 23.72 -55.71
C TYR A 988 17.07 22.50 -56.57
N ASP A 989 15.83 22.01 -56.66
CA ASP A 989 14.56 22.25 -55.98
C ASP A 989 13.55 21.21 -56.55
N ASN A 990 12.57 20.87 -55.71
CA ASN A 990 11.20 20.45 -55.98
C ASN A 990 10.78 19.44 -57.08
N GLN A 991 9.82 18.61 -56.62
CA GLN A 991 8.64 18.11 -57.34
C GLN A 991 8.89 17.01 -58.40
N THR A 992 8.23 15.84 -58.39
CA THR A 992 6.78 15.60 -58.25
C THR A 992 6.49 14.08 -58.21
N LYS A 993 5.57 13.68 -57.31
CA LYS A 993 4.38 12.84 -57.54
C LYS A 993 4.35 11.83 -58.72
N LYS A 994 4.21 10.52 -58.43
CA LYS A 994 3.01 9.64 -58.64
C LYS A 994 3.34 8.15 -58.90
N LEU A 995 2.67 7.29 -58.13
CA LEU A 995 2.24 5.88 -58.34
C LEU A 995 1.66 5.62 -59.78
N PRO A 996 1.45 4.36 -60.29
CA PRO A 996 0.85 3.22 -59.56
C PRO A 996 1.21 1.74 -59.94
N SER A 997 0.97 0.86 -58.95
CA SER A 997 0.46 -0.55 -58.88
C SER A 997 0.30 -1.51 -60.08
N LEU A 998 0.25 -2.83 -59.73
CA LEU A 998 -0.41 -4.03 -60.33
C LEU A 998 0.59 -5.08 -60.89
N ILE A 999 0.60 -6.39 -60.58
CA ILE A 999 -0.45 -7.43 -60.36
C ILE A 999 0.08 -8.63 -59.53
N ALA A 1000 -0.86 -9.42 -59.00
CA ALA A 1000 -0.77 -10.45 -57.97
C ALA A 1000 -0.82 -11.93 -58.45
N HIS A 1001 -0.61 -12.83 -57.47
CA HIS A 1001 -0.98 -14.27 -57.38
C HIS A 1001 -0.09 -15.27 -58.14
N GLN A 1002 0.26 -16.49 -57.67
CA GLN A 1002 -0.33 -17.51 -56.78
C GLN A 1002 0.75 -18.63 -56.62
N LEU A 1003 1.08 -19.23 -55.45
CA LEU A 1003 0.52 -20.49 -54.92
C LEU A 1003 1.28 -20.99 -53.65
N SER A 1004 0.51 -21.60 -52.73
CA SER A 1004 0.81 -22.30 -51.46
C SER A 1004 1.96 -23.35 -51.52
N ARG A 1005 2.63 -23.85 -50.45
CA ARG A 1005 2.18 -24.43 -49.16
C ARG A 1005 3.42 -24.77 -48.27
N THR A 1006 3.39 -24.40 -46.98
CA THR A 1006 3.87 -25.14 -45.76
C THR A 1006 5.14 -26.03 -45.79
N THR A 1007 6.19 -25.69 -45.02
CA THR A 1007 6.59 -26.31 -43.71
C THR A 1007 8.10 -26.10 -43.41
N PHE A 1008 8.35 -25.30 -42.37
CA PHE A 1008 9.43 -25.36 -41.36
C PHE A 1008 10.92 -25.58 -41.71
N CYS A 1009 11.70 -24.62 -41.17
CA CYS A 1009 12.94 -24.79 -40.41
C CYS A 1009 14.28 -24.66 -41.16
N SER A 1010 15.14 -23.84 -40.53
CA SER A 1010 16.52 -23.51 -40.85
C SER A 1010 16.73 -22.36 -41.83
N ILE A 1011 17.69 -21.50 -41.49
CA ILE A 1011 18.14 -20.27 -42.18
C ILE A 1011 17.35 -19.00 -41.81
N LYS A 1012 17.49 -18.54 -40.56
CA LYS A 1012 17.58 -17.11 -40.21
C LYS A 1012 18.17 -16.94 -38.81
N GLN A 1013 19.49 -17.10 -38.73
CA GLN A 1013 20.29 -16.76 -37.56
C GLN A 1013 21.64 -16.22 -38.03
N SER A 1014 21.61 -15.10 -38.77
CA SER A 1014 22.80 -14.28 -39.10
C SER A 1014 22.47 -12.93 -39.78
N LEU A 1015 21.25 -12.39 -39.65
CA LEU A 1015 20.88 -11.09 -40.23
C LEU A 1015 19.90 -10.33 -39.31
N ALA A 1016 20.27 -10.16 -38.03
CA ALA A 1016 19.49 -9.40 -37.04
C ALA A 1016 20.33 -8.29 -36.36
N HIS A 1017 21.26 -7.67 -37.10
CA HIS A 1017 21.99 -6.47 -36.66
C HIS A 1017 21.91 -5.29 -37.65
N LEU A 1018 20.93 -5.29 -38.54
CA LEU A 1018 20.67 -4.19 -39.47
C LEU A 1018 19.16 -3.89 -39.52
N SER A 1019 18.67 -3.21 -38.50
CA SER A 1019 17.61 -2.20 -38.65
C SER A 1019 18.19 -0.87 -38.16
N ARG A 1020 19.07 -0.29 -38.97
CA ARG A 1020 19.28 1.17 -38.98
C ARG A 1020 18.21 1.72 -39.91
N ASP A 1021 17.33 2.55 -39.37
CA ASP A 1021 16.75 3.74 -39.98
C ASP A 1021 15.80 4.37 -38.94
N GLY A 1022 16.40 5.06 -37.96
CA GLY A 1022 15.77 6.07 -37.11
C GLY A 1022 16.66 7.31 -37.19
N PHE A 1023 16.07 8.46 -37.55
CA PHE A 1023 16.74 9.75 -37.81
C PHE A 1023 16.89 10.55 -36.50
N PRO A 1024 17.95 11.37 -36.29
CA PRO A 1024 19.34 11.00 -36.10
C PRO A 1024 19.86 11.40 -34.68
N ALA A 1025 20.65 10.50 -34.07
CA ALA A 1025 21.92 10.74 -33.35
C ALA A 1025 22.20 12.04 -32.53
N GLN A 1026 21.21 12.70 -31.93
CA GLN A 1026 21.41 13.59 -30.79
C GLN A 1026 20.58 13.09 -29.62
N ILE A 1027 21.15 12.14 -28.87
CA ILE A 1027 20.57 11.72 -27.59
C ILE A 1027 20.64 12.94 -26.66
N CYS A 1028 19.53 13.30 -26.00
CA CYS A 1028 19.55 14.20 -24.84
C CYS A 1028 20.55 13.59 -23.82
N GLY A 1029 21.75 14.16 -23.74
CA GLY A 1029 22.88 13.58 -23.01
C GLY A 1029 23.78 12.73 -23.91
N GLY A 1030 24.99 13.23 -24.18
CA GLY A 1030 25.94 12.60 -25.09
C GLY A 1030 26.52 11.28 -24.57
N ASP A 1031 26.88 10.40 -25.50
CA ASP A 1031 27.46 9.05 -25.31
C ASP A 1031 28.80 9.00 -24.52
N ASN A 1032 29.31 10.15 -24.07
CA ASN A 1032 30.55 10.26 -23.28
C ASN A 1032 30.33 10.59 -21.78
N ALA A 1033 29.09 10.63 -21.30
CA ALA A 1033 28.79 10.85 -19.87
C ALA A 1033 28.63 9.53 -19.11
N TRP A 1034 29.75 8.98 -18.64
CA TRP A 1034 29.85 7.69 -17.95
C TRP A 1034 29.00 7.58 -16.66
N SER A 1035 28.65 6.34 -16.33
CA SER A 1035 27.78 5.86 -15.25
C SER A 1035 28.30 6.08 -13.82
N VAL A 1036 27.38 6.29 -12.87
CA VAL A 1036 27.62 6.14 -11.42
C VAL A 1036 26.94 4.86 -10.90
N ALA A 1037 27.73 4.05 -10.19
CA ALA A 1037 27.28 2.91 -9.41
C ALA A 1037 26.64 3.38 -8.09
N LEU A 1038 25.40 2.97 -7.84
CA LEU A 1038 24.75 3.10 -6.53
C LEU A 1038 25.48 2.19 -5.54
N THR A 1039 26.14 2.77 -4.53
CA THR A 1039 26.63 2.00 -3.38
C THR A 1039 25.54 1.92 -2.33
N GLY A 1040 25.16 0.70 -1.92
CA GLY A 1040 24.32 0.52 -0.73
C GLY A 1040 23.12 -0.44 -0.82
N ILE A 1041 23.12 -1.46 -1.69
CA ILE A 1041 22.25 -2.64 -1.49
C ILE A 1041 23.09 -3.90 -1.77
N GLY A 1042 23.46 -4.63 -0.72
CA GLY A 1042 24.11 -5.92 -0.82
C GLY A 1042 23.18 -6.95 -1.47
N GLY A 1043 23.35 -7.17 -2.77
CA GLY A 1043 22.76 -8.27 -3.51
C GLY A 1043 23.61 -8.49 -4.75
N VAL A 1044 24.33 -9.61 -4.80
CA VAL A 1044 25.18 -10.00 -5.93
C VAL A 1044 24.30 -10.13 -7.18
N VAL A 1045 24.41 -9.17 -8.09
CA VAL A 1045 23.94 -9.31 -9.48
C VAL A 1045 25.19 -9.60 -10.31
N SER A 1046 25.27 -10.83 -10.80
CA SER A 1046 26.38 -11.29 -11.64
C SER A 1046 26.27 -10.63 -13.02
N ASN A 1047 27.04 -9.58 -13.26
CA ASN A 1047 27.29 -9.10 -14.62
C ASN A 1047 28.22 -10.10 -15.32
N ALA A 1048 27.81 -10.53 -16.51
CA ALA A 1048 28.51 -11.50 -17.34
C ALA A 1048 29.97 -11.06 -17.63
N PRO A 1049 30.96 -11.98 -17.62
CA PRO A 1049 32.30 -11.66 -18.09
C PRO A 1049 32.37 -11.72 -19.62
N GLU A 1050 33.05 -10.73 -20.19
CA GLU A 1050 33.49 -10.68 -21.58
C GLU A 1050 34.39 -11.87 -21.95
N GLU A 1051 34.24 -12.34 -23.19
CA GLU A 1051 35.09 -13.36 -23.81
C GLU A 1051 36.48 -12.79 -24.17
N SER A 1052 37.54 -13.56 -23.88
CA SER A 1052 38.51 -14.01 -24.90
C SER A 1052 39.71 -14.73 -24.26
N SER A 1053 39.93 -15.99 -24.62
CA SER A 1053 41.23 -16.52 -25.06
C SER A 1053 41.13 -18.02 -25.36
N SER A 1054 41.63 -18.34 -26.55
CA SER A 1054 41.77 -19.66 -27.14
C SER A 1054 42.85 -20.51 -26.46
N SER A 1055 42.60 -21.81 -26.27
CA SER A 1055 43.57 -22.86 -26.63
C SER A 1055 42.98 -24.27 -26.54
N THR A 1056 43.43 -25.08 -27.49
CA THR A 1056 43.12 -26.45 -27.86
C THR A 1056 43.51 -27.56 -26.86
N LEU A 1057 42.88 -28.74 -27.06
CA LEU A 1057 43.42 -30.13 -27.08
C LEU A 1057 42.87 -31.17 -26.07
N SER A 1058 42.21 -32.19 -26.65
CA SER A 1058 42.35 -33.66 -26.44
C SER A 1058 41.96 -34.38 -25.14
N ALA A 1059 41.39 -35.57 -25.37
CA ALA A 1059 40.93 -36.62 -24.47
C ALA A 1059 42.02 -37.35 -23.64
N TYR A 1060 41.65 -37.95 -22.50
CA TYR A 1060 41.81 -39.39 -22.17
C TYR A 1060 41.23 -39.76 -20.78
N ASN A 1061 40.87 -41.04 -20.64
CA ASN A 1061 40.25 -41.75 -19.51
C ASN A 1061 41.11 -41.89 -18.24
N ALA A 1062 40.46 -42.08 -17.06
CA ALA A 1062 40.46 -43.33 -16.26
C ALA A 1062 40.37 -43.16 -14.71
N ALA A 1063 39.28 -43.70 -14.15
CA ALA A 1063 39.19 -44.72 -13.07
C ALA A 1063 39.62 -44.51 -11.58
N SER A 1064 38.81 -45.19 -10.75
CA SER A 1064 38.98 -45.69 -9.35
C SER A 1064 38.49 -44.77 -8.21
N SER A 1065 37.78 -45.21 -7.16
CA SER A 1065 37.24 -46.53 -6.74
C SER A 1065 36.23 -46.34 -5.59
N THR A 1066 35.21 -47.21 -5.53
CA THR A 1066 34.22 -47.40 -4.44
C THR A 1066 34.75 -48.45 -3.41
N PRO A 1067 34.13 -48.72 -2.23
CA PRO A 1067 32.88 -49.54 -2.10
C PRO A 1067 31.93 -49.10 -0.93
N GLN A 1068 30.60 -49.03 -1.14
CA GLN A 1068 29.53 -50.08 -1.03
C GLN A 1068 29.19 -50.61 0.37
N THR A 1069 27.89 -50.51 0.75
CA THR A 1069 26.96 -51.64 1.06
C THR A 1069 25.58 -51.09 1.46
N ALA A 1070 24.43 -51.76 1.34
CA ALA A 1070 23.76 -52.51 0.27
C ALA A 1070 22.28 -52.70 0.73
N THR A 1071 21.33 -52.61 -0.20
CA THR A 1071 19.88 -52.86 -0.08
C THR A 1071 19.57 -54.38 -0.16
N PRO A 1072 18.32 -54.84 0.05
CA PRO A 1072 17.40 -55.12 -1.09
C PRO A 1072 15.91 -54.74 -0.80
N GLN A 1073 15.13 -54.14 -1.71
CA GLN A 1073 14.33 -54.73 -2.81
C GLN A 1073 13.27 -55.76 -2.33
N THR A 1074 11.98 -55.85 -2.74
CA THR A 1074 11.20 -55.31 -3.88
C THR A 1074 9.70 -55.71 -3.77
N THR A 1075 8.85 -55.06 -4.59
CA THR A 1075 7.67 -55.57 -5.36
C THR A 1075 6.23 -55.67 -4.79
N ALA A 1076 5.35 -54.87 -5.42
CA ALA A 1076 4.07 -55.18 -6.09
C ALA A 1076 2.75 -55.50 -5.32
N ALA A 1077 1.67 -54.86 -5.76
CA ALA A 1077 0.23 -55.18 -5.54
C ALA A 1077 -0.34 -55.95 -6.76
N PRO A 1078 -1.66 -56.29 -6.95
CA PRO A 1078 -2.87 -56.25 -6.08
C PRO A 1078 -3.81 -57.54 -6.18
N VAL A 1079 -5.02 -57.48 -5.59
CA VAL A 1079 -6.34 -58.10 -6.00
C VAL A 1079 -6.99 -59.25 -5.15
N ALA A 1080 -8.17 -58.89 -4.58
CA ALA A 1080 -9.48 -59.57 -4.38
C ALA A 1080 -9.80 -60.76 -3.42
N SER A 1081 -10.87 -60.52 -2.61
CA SER A 1081 -12.02 -61.38 -2.14
C SER A 1081 -11.73 -62.72 -1.42
N THR A 1082 -12.38 -63.13 -0.32
CA THR A 1082 -13.83 -63.31 -0.10
C THR A 1082 -14.12 -63.65 1.39
N THR A 1083 -15.40 -63.52 1.77
CA THR A 1083 -16.13 -63.75 3.04
C THR A 1083 -15.93 -65.06 3.83
N LEU A 1084 -16.18 -65.04 5.16
CA LEU A 1084 -17.21 -65.85 5.88
C LEU A 1084 -17.30 -65.56 7.41
N LYS A 1085 -18.51 -65.78 7.96
CA LYS A 1085 -19.00 -65.51 9.33
C LYS A 1085 -18.88 -66.73 10.26
N SER A 1086 -18.81 -66.54 11.59
CA SER A 1086 -19.56 -67.29 12.64
C SER A 1086 -19.16 -66.85 14.08
N ALA A 1087 -20.07 -67.06 15.03
CA ALA A 1087 -20.15 -66.43 16.37
C ALA A 1087 -19.96 -67.47 17.54
N PRO A 1088 -20.45 -67.28 18.80
CA PRO A 1088 -19.63 -67.14 20.02
C PRO A 1088 -19.89 -68.19 21.15
N SER A 1089 -19.23 -68.10 22.30
CA SER A 1089 -19.63 -68.78 23.55
C SER A 1089 -19.28 -67.96 24.81
N VAL A 1090 -20.16 -68.03 25.83
CA VAL A 1090 -20.11 -67.33 27.13
C VAL A 1090 -20.42 -68.34 28.24
N VAL A 1091 -19.69 -68.33 29.35
CA VAL A 1091 -20.10 -68.88 30.66
C VAL A 1091 -19.55 -67.97 31.77
N THR A 1092 -20.40 -67.68 32.76
CA THR A 1092 -20.15 -66.75 33.89
C THR A 1092 -20.64 -67.42 35.18
N VAL A 1093 -19.91 -67.28 36.30
CA VAL A 1093 -20.46 -67.30 37.67
C VAL A 1093 -19.67 -66.29 38.52
N GLY A 1094 -20.37 -65.27 39.02
CA GLY A 1094 -19.82 -64.08 39.69
C GLY A 1094 -20.59 -62.81 39.29
N ASN A 1095 -21.88 -62.80 39.60
CA ASN A 1095 -22.98 -62.15 38.88
C ASN A 1095 -22.97 -60.60 39.05
N THR A 1096 -22.88 -59.77 38.01
CA THR A 1096 -23.75 -59.77 36.83
C THR A 1096 -23.00 -59.17 35.63
N VAL A 1097 -22.58 -60.05 34.73
CA VAL A 1097 -22.23 -59.74 33.34
C VAL A 1097 -23.36 -60.28 32.50
N VAL A 1098 -23.95 -59.45 31.64
CA VAL A 1098 -24.87 -59.91 30.60
C VAL A 1098 -24.46 -59.27 29.27
N VAL A 1099 -23.97 -60.12 28.38
CA VAL A 1099 -23.85 -59.95 26.92
C VAL A 1099 -24.60 -61.17 26.37
N THR A 1100 -25.63 -61.09 25.52
CA THR A 1100 -25.68 -61.11 24.03
C THR A 1100 -27.15 -61.52 23.69
N ALA A 1101 -27.86 -61.16 22.62
CA ALA A 1101 -27.77 -61.56 21.20
C ALA A 1101 -29.16 -61.32 20.53
N PRO A 1102 -29.27 -61.36 19.17
CA PRO A 1102 -30.44 -60.88 18.42
C PRO A 1102 -31.47 -61.95 18.00
N GLY A 1103 -32.75 -61.59 18.13
CA GLY A 1103 -33.88 -61.77 17.19
C GLY A 1103 -34.44 -63.17 16.85
N GLU A 1104 -35.73 -63.40 17.15
CA GLU A 1104 -36.75 -63.74 16.13
C GLU A 1104 -38.23 -63.55 16.60
N THR A 1105 -38.94 -62.76 15.79
CA THR A 1105 -40.36 -62.74 15.37
C THR A 1105 -41.45 -63.54 16.11
N THR A 1106 -42.54 -62.87 16.53
CA THR A 1106 -43.80 -62.73 15.76
C THR A 1106 -44.91 -62.03 16.57
N THR A 1107 -45.32 -60.81 16.17
CA THR A 1107 -46.69 -60.40 15.76
C THR A 1107 -46.79 -58.87 15.67
N ALA A 1108 -47.23 -58.38 14.50
CA ALA A 1108 -47.44 -56.97 14.10
C ALA A 1108 -48.84 -56.45 14.53
N PRO A 1109 -49.29 -55.17 14.29
CA PRO A 1109 -48.68 -54.08 13.49
C PRO A 1109 -48.77 -52.60 14.01
N ALA A 1110 -47.75 -51.79 13.64
CA ALA A 1110 -47.65 -50.36 13.18
C ALA A 1110 -48.39 -49.17 13.89
N PRO A 1111 -47.89 -47.89 13.87
CA PRO A 1111 -46.94 -47.28 12.92
C PRO A 1111 -45.83 -46.33 13.46
N THR A 1112 -44.81 -46.15 12.59
CA THR A 1112 -43.90 -44.98 12.38
C THR A 1112 -42.94 -44.49 13.47
N ALA A 1113 -41.65 -44.68 13.20
CA ALA A 1113 -40.52 -44.08 13.91
C ALA A 1113 -40.07 -42.74 13.26
N GLU A 1114 -39.83 -41.71 14.08
CA GLU A 1114 -38.93 -40.60 13.75
C GLU A 1114 -37.67 -40.65 14.63
N LYS A 1115 -36.50 -40.68 13.99
CA LYS A 1115 -35.19 -40.57 14.63
C LYS A 1115 -34.92 -39.11 15.04
N GLY A 1116 -34.84 -38.85 16.34
CA GLY A 1116 -34.35 -37.58 16.89
C GLY A 1116 -32.84 -37.38 16.64
N LYS A 1117 -32.49 -36.32 15.90
CA LYS A 1117 -31.11 -35.83 15.77
C LYS A 1117 -30.79 -34.85 16.91
N SER A 1118 -29.71 -35.12 17.65
CA SER A 1118 -29.08 -34.21 18.61
C SER A 1118 -28.61 -32.93 17.92
N LYS A 1119 -29.14 -31.77 18.32
CA LYS A 1119 -28.70 -30.44 17.87
C LYS A 1119 -27.61 -29.90 18.82
N GLY A 1120 -26.44 -29.59 18.26
CA GLY A 1120 -25.38 -28.86 18.94
C GLY A 1120 -25.73 -27.37 19.18
N PRO A 1121 -24.93 -26.65 19.99
CA PRO A 1121 -25.27 -25.35 20.53
C PRO A 1121 -25.20 -24.22 19.49
N ASN A 1122 -25.95 -23.14 19.76
CA ASN A 1122 -26.26 -22.06 18.83
C ASN A 1122 -25.20 -20.94 18.89
N THR A 1123 -24.29 -20.93 17.92
CA THR A 1123 -23.09 -20.08 17.80
C THR A 1123 -23.35 -18.65 17.29
N ALA A 1124 -24.60 -18.24 17.06
CA ALA A 1124 -24.94 -17.10 16.21
C ALA A 1124 -24.58 -15.70 16.77
N GLY A 1125 -24.86 -15.41 18.04
CA GLY A 1125 -24.61 -14.08 18.64
C GLY A 1125 -23.14 -13.81 18.92
N ILE A 1126 -22.40 -14.84 19.32
CA ILE A 1126 -20.96 -14.79 19.57
C ILE A 1126 -20.22 -14.67 18.22
N ALA A 1127 -20.65 -15.37 17.18
CA ALA A 1127 -20.00 -15.30 15.88
C ALA A 1127 -20.17 -13.94 15.19
N ALA A 1128 -21.32 -13.27 15.30
CA ALA A 1128 -21.52 -11.92 14.77
C ALA A 1128 -20.66 -10.87 15.51
N GLY A 1129 -20.60 -10.92 16.84
CA GLY A 1129 -19.76 -10.04 17.65
C GLY A 1129 -18.26 -10.30 17.47
N VAL A 1130 -17.85 -11.57 17.36
CA VAL A 1130 -16.46 -11.96 17.09
C VAL A 1130 -16.05 -11.55 15.69
N VAL A 1131 -16.95 -11.48 14.71
CA VAL A 1131 -16.59 -11.10 13.33
C VAL A 1131 -16.57 -9.61 13.13
N VAL A 1132 -17.50 -8.86 13.72
CA VAL A 1132 -17.40 -7.40 13.78
C VAL A 1132 -16.15 -7.01 14.56
N GLY A 1133 -15.88 -7.70 15.68
CA GLY A 1133 -14.64 -7.59 16.43
C GLY A 1133 -13.42 -7.97 15.59
N PHE A 1134 -13.45 -9.06 14.82
CA PHE A 1134 -12.31 -9.53 14.02
C PHE A 1134 -12.08 -8.67 12.78
N ALA A 1135 -13.12 -8.17 12.11
CA ALA A 1135 -13.00 -7.24 10.99
C ALA A 1135 -12.51 -5.87 11.47
N ALA A 1136 -13.02 -5.38 12.60
CA ALA A 1136 -12.49 -4.18 13.25
C ALA A 1136 -11.04 -4.39 13.71
N VAL A 1137 -10.71 -5.53 14.32
CA VAL A 1137 -9.35 -5.87 14.73
C VAL A 1137 -8.43 -6.06 13.53
N CYS A 1138 -8.88 -6.63 12.41
CA CYS A 1138 -8.09 -6.73 11.18
C CYS A 1138 -7.89 -5.36 10.51
N ALA A 1139 -8.89 -4.49 10.51
CA ALA A 1139 -8.77 -3.12 10.03
C ALA A 1139 -7.83 -2.29 10.94
N ILE A 1140 -7.96 -2.43 12.26
CA ILE A 1140 -7.08 -1.83 13.27
C ILE A 1140 -5.67 -2.41 13.17
N ALA A 1141 -5.51 -3.72 12.97
CA ALA A 1141 -4.22 -4.37 12.79
C ALA A 1141 -3.58 -3.99 11.46
N GLY A 1142 -4.35 -3.83 10.39
CA GLY A 1142 -3.90 -3.28 9.11
C GLY A 1142 -3.45 -1.83 9.25
N GLY A 1143 -4.24 -1.00 9.95
CA GLY A 1143 -3.89 0.38 10.30
C GLY A 1143 -2.65 0.46 11.18
N LEU A 1144 -2.55 -0.35 12.22
CA LEU A 1144 -1.39 -0.49 13.11
C LEU A 1144 -0.17 -0.99 12.34
N PHE A 1145 -0.33 -1.95 11.42
CA PHE A 1145 0.76 -2.44 10.59
C PHE A 1145 1.27 -1.34 9.65
N LEU A 1146 0.37 -0.59 9.01
CA LEU A 1146 0.73 0.56 8.18
C LEU A 1146 1.38 1.67 9.02
N PHE A 1147 0.89 1.92 10.24
CA PHE A 1147 1.47 2.85 11.19
C PHE A 1147 2.87 2.42 11.67
N LEU A 1148 3.04 1.16 12.04
CA LEU A 1148 4.34 0.58 12.42
C LEU A 1148 5.31 0.59 11.25
N ARG A 1149 4.83 0.37 10.02
CA ARG A 1149 5.63 0.49 8.79
C ARG A 1149 6.04 1.94 8.53
N HIS A 1150 5.11 2.89 8.67
CA HIS A 1150 5.40 4.31 8.55
C HIS A 1150 6.47 4.72 9.56
N ARG A 1151 6.35 4.25 10.81
CA ARG A 1151 7.35 4.48 11.86
C ARG A 1151 8.68 3.79 11.57
N ARG A 1152 8.70 2.56 11.04
CA ARG A 1152 9.94 1.87 10.62
C ARG A 1152 10.62 2.59 9.46
N ARG A 1153 9.86 3.12 8.49
CA ARG A 1153 10.42 3.94 7.41
C ARG A 1153 11.07 5.21 7.96
N ARG A 1154 10.37 5.94 8.83
CA ARG A 1154 10.95 7.09 9.53
C ARG A 1154 12.20 6.74 10.33
N ALA A 1155 12.20 5.61 11.04
CA ALA A 1155 13.36 5.16 11.80
C ALA A 1155 14.55 4.79 10.90
N VAL A 1156 14.31 4.10 9.78
CA VAL A 1156 15.35 3.78 8.78
C VAL A 1156 15.86 5.05 8.09
N GLU A 1157 14.99 6.04 7.85
CA GLU A 1157 15.37 7.34 7.30
C GLU A 1157 16.18 8.16 8.31
N GLU A 1158 15.82 8.13 9.60
CA GLU A 1158 16.58 8.74 10.69
C GLU A 1158 17.94 8.04 10.86
N GLU A 1159 17.99 6.72 10.77
CA GLU A 1159 19.23 5.93 10.80
C GLU A 1159 20.10 6.21 9.57
N TYR A 1160 19.51 6.38 8.39
CA TYR A 1160 20.23 6.82 7.19
C TYR A 1160 20.74 8.25 7.34
N LYS A 1161 19.94 9.19 7.86
CA LYS A 1161 20.37 10.56 8.19
C LYS A 1161 21.52 10.55 9.20
N HIS A 1162 21.43 9.69 10.22
CA HIS A 1162 22.46 9.51 11.23
C HIS A 1162 23.74 8.92 10.63
N ASN A 1163 23.65 7.86 9.83
CA ASN A 1163 24.79 7.22 9.16
C ASN A 1163 25.44 8.13 8.10
N ALA A 1164 24.66 8.91 7.37
CA ALA A 1164 25.17 9.95 6.46
C ALA A 1164 25.89 11.07 7.24
N SER A 1165 25.34 11.48 8.39
CA SER A 1165 26.00 12.45 9.28
C SER A 1165 27.30 11.90 9.88
N ILE A 1166 27.35 10.60 10.21
CA ILE A 1166 28.54 9.91 10.71
C ILE A 1166 29.59 9.78 9.60
N ASN A 1167 29.21 9.40 8.37
CA ASN A 1167 30.14 9.31 7.24
C ASN A 1167 30.77 10.66 6.88
N ASN A 1168 30.02 11.76 7.01
CA ASN A 1168 30.57 13.12 6.89
C ASN A 1168 31.53 13.48 8.04
N PHE A 1169 31.34 12.90 9.24
CA PHE A 1169 32.20 13.11 10.40
C PHE A 1169 33.46 12.21 10.41
N THR A 1170 33.40 11.03 9.81
CA THR A 1170 34.53 10.07 9.77
C THR A 1170 35.41 10.22 8.52
N GLY A 1171 34.93 10.92 7.48
CA GLY A 1171 35.72 11.22 6.26
C GLY A 1171 36.81 12.28 6.45
N SER A 1172 36.85 12.95 7.60
CA SER A 1172 37.89 13.93 7.95
C SER A 1172 38.87 13.31 8.96
N GLN A 1173 39.74 12.41 8.49
CA GLN A 1173 40.93 12.03 9.25
C GLN A 1173 41.90 13.20 9.35
N LYS A 1174 42.18 13.58 10.61
CA LYS A 1174 43.14 14.61 11.05
C LYS A 1174 44.55 14.43 10.48
N PRO A 1175 45.28 15.52 10.22
CA PRO A 1175 46.72 15.58 10.45
C PRO A 1175 47.00 16.05 11.89
N SER A 1176 47.87 15.31 12.59
CA SER A 1176 48.65 15.75 13.76
C SER A 1176 49.53 16.96 13.38
N THR A 1177 49.67 18.03 14.17
CA THR A 1177 50.67 18.27 15.25
C THR A 1177 50.41 19.67 15.92
N PRO A 1178 51.12 20.13 16.99
CA PRO A 1178 50.50 20.81 18.15
C PRO A 1178 50.87 22.30 18.33
N GLY A 1179 50.03 23.09 19.01
CA GLY A 1179 50.44 24.42 19.50
C GLY A 1179 49.32 25.36 19.97
N SER A 1180 49.32 25.63 21.28
CA SER A 1180 48.83 26.81 22.03
C SER A 1180 47.39 27.37 21.87
N VAL A 1181 46.57 27.09 22.89
CA VAL A 1181 45.80 28.00 23.77
C VAL A 1181 45.41 29.41 23.27
N SER A 1182 44.10 29.71 23.23
CA SER A 1182 43.51 30.87 23.93
C SER A 1182 41.98 30.83 23.97
N ASP A 1183 41.46 30.93 25.20
CA ASP A 1183 40.07 31.12 25.62
C ASP A 1183 39.48 32.46 25.12
N ALA A 1184 38.21 32.46 24.72
CA ALA A 1184 37.42 33.67 24.50
C ALA A 1184 35.93 33.41 24.81
N ARG A 1185 35.62 33.48 26.11
CA ARG A 1185 34.28 33.84 26.60
C ARG A 1185 33.92 35.27 26.19
N LEU A 1186 32.62 35.46 25.93
CA LEU A 1186 31.84 36.71 25.75
C LEU A 1186 31.59 37.14 24.29
N GLU A 1187 30.41 36.81 23.76
CA GLU A 1187 29.39 37.85 23.49
C GLU A 1187 27.98 37.23 23.29
N PRO A 1188 26.90 37.93 23.69
CA PRO A 1188 25.57 37.37 23.97
C PRO A 1188 24.49 37.94 23.03
N SER A 1189 24.04 37.18 22.02
CA SER A 1189 22.95 37.66 21.13
C SER A 1189 21.95 36.59 20.65
N VAL A 1190 21.97 35.36 21.18
CA VAL A 1190 21.09 34.27 20.68
C VAL A 1190 19.97 33.87 21.66
N MET A 1191 19.83 34.53 22.83
CA MET A 1191 18.87 34.12 23.87
C MET A 1191 17.76 35.15 24.14
N MET A 1192 17.17 35.75 23.11
CA MET A 1192 15.98 36.60 23.33
C MET A 1192 14.97 36.57 22.17
N GLN A 1193 14.27 35.44 22.00
CA GLN A 1193 12.85 35.40 21.59
C GLN A 1193 12.29 33.97 21.67
N ARG A 1194 11.71 33.61 22.82
CA ARG A 1194 10.44 32.87 23.00
C ARG A 1194 10.26 32.43 24.47
N ARG A 1195 9.69 33.34 25.26
CA ARG A 1195 8.73 33.05 26.37
C ARG A 1195 7.44 33.80 25.97
N GLN A 1196 6.22 33.28 26.10
CA GLN A 1196 5.50 32.73 27.25
C GLN A 1196 4.52 31.62 26.75
N SER A 1197 4.28 30.48 27.41
CA SER A 1197 3.72 30.20 28.77
C SER A 1197 2.24 30.64 28.89
N ASP A 1198 1.27 29.89 29.45
CA ASP A 1198 1.29 29.11 30.70
C ASP A 1198 0.08 28.17 30.91
N GLY A 1199 0.26 27.26 31.87
CA GLY A 1199 -0.76 26.89 32.87
C GLY A 1199 -0.84 25.39 33.18
N SER A 1200 -0.46 24.86 34.35
CA SER A 1200 -0.13 25.50 35.63
C SER A 1200 0.47 24.49 36.64
N ILE A 1201 1.40 24.97 37.49
CA ILE A 1201 1.41 24.94 38.99
C ILE A 1201 1.32 23.55 39.70
N ALA A 1202 2.13 23.21 40.72
CA ALA A 1202 3.22 23.89 41.42
C ALA A 1202 3.94 22.92 42.41
N ASP A 1203 5.19 23.28 42.71
CA ASP A 1203 5.94 23.23 43.97
C ASP A 1203 6.01 21.96 44.84
N ASN A 1204 7.25 21.50 45.04
CA ASN A 1204 7.94 21.83 46.30
C ASN A 1204 9.45 21.68 46.17
N GLN A 1205 10.17 22.75 46.54
CA GLN A 1205 11.61 22.80 46.70
C GLN A 1205 12.07 21.99 47.92
N ASP A 1206 13.21 21.32 47.72
CA ASP A 1206 14.43 21.33 48.53
C ASP A 1206 14.34 21.38 50.07
N TYR A 1207 14.89 20.37 50.75
CA TYR A 1207 15.80 20.44 51.91
C TYR A 1207 15.88 19.08 52.62
N SER A 1208 17.05 18.43 52.62
CA SER A 1208 17.59 17.79 53.83
C SER A 1208 19.06 17.33 53.66
N ARG A 1209 20.02 18.23 53.92
CA ARG A 1209 21.22 17.84 54.69
C ARG A 1209 21.59 18.90 55.71
N ARG A 1210 21.94 18.38 56.90
CA ARG A 1210 22.01 19.08 58.19
C ARG A 1210 23.22 20.01 58.32
N ILE A 1211 22.94 21.05 59.10
CA ILE A 1211 23.78 22.10 59.68
C ILE A 1211 25.04 21.56 60.38
N LEU A 1212 26.18 22.22 60.14
CA LEU A 1212 27.24 22.43 61.14
C LEU A 1212 27.36 23.95 61.40
N LYS A 1213 27.05 24.36 62.63
CA LYS A 1213 27.27 25.72 63.18
C LYS A 1213 28.74 25.88 63.57
N VAL A 1214 29.35 27.04 63.30
CA VAL A 1214 30.05 27.86 64.32
C VAL A 1214 30.00 29.33 63.89
N MET A 1215 29.75 30.19 64.86
CA MET A 1215 29.53 31.65 64.83
C MET A 1215 30.87 32.41 64.91
N ASN A 1216 30.97 33.60 64.31
CA ASN A 1216 31.70 34.72 64.94
C ASN A 1216 31.20 36.08 64.39
N PRO A 1217 31.29 37.16 65.19
CA PRO A 1217 30.34 38.25 65.12
C PRO A 1217 30.96 39.56 64.60
N ASP A 1218 30.05 40.50 64.36
CA ASP A 1218 30.20 41.95 64.43
C ASP A 1218 31.15 42.66 63.45
N GLY A 1219 30.50 43.46 62.59
CA GLY A 1219 30.68 44.91 62.62
C GLY A 1219 31.95 45.45 61.99
N THR A 1220 31.87 45.83 60.72
CA THR A 1220 31.81 47.23 60.26
C THR A 1220 31.62 47.28 58.75
#